data_AF-A0A2U1W991-F1
#
_entry.id   AF-A0A2U1W991-F1
#
_cell.length_a   1.000
_cell.length_b   1.000
_cell.length_c   1.000
_cell.angle_alpha   90.00
_cell.angle_beta   90.00
_cell.angle_gamma   90.00
#
_symmetry.space_group_name_H-M   'P 1'
#
loop_
_entity.id
_entity.type
_entity.pdbx_description
1 polymer ?
#
loop_
_entity_poly.entity_id
_entity_poly.type
_entity_poly.pdbx_seq_one_letter_code
_entity_poly.pdbx_strand_id
1 'polypeptide(L)'
;MTDQPASAPAVIEKAGSQAGLLTEVGRGGLRHWGGYVYDDEDTRLQGLQAVRQYRKMTKDPTVAAMLFALTTLLRSVNWRVEATDDTQEHKDARDFAEGVLFQDMEHTWNDFIADAASMLPYGFAPFEMVYKKRSGTAKGMDPLKGSIYNDGRIGLKKIALRRQDTVQRWWFDDETDDLLGLYQLDPMRGREIQVPMDRLVLLRTTPNSGNPEGKSILEAAIRSYEQLRVFEHAEASIAVRASGIVTLGIHVDAYNDPTKLAVWERLAQQISEDRAGYIVLPTILNKDGEKVDAYTVSYTVADGRRTGDFTPIIARKKQEITAVALADFILLGHNNKGALALSVDKTDLFKEAGTAILGSIRDAVNRIVLPRIWAVNGLPRDTMPALQHDDLDNENLQVLSAFLSAMTAAGMQMDDTLEDALRTKANLPLKPRTAETGPTDQPPPGSPSKTPPAKPGQAGGGDEGDGLADAAPEASETKPPAKRSSKPGQVAKAAPEDIETLGRMLPDDPAYREALAVLAGGPIPGGIDAEEGGAPAAGPGPFHQALTKHNRYHDARGRFTFGPENGGGNGDSVKDFLESDASGLVVVATLPADIQAHLGAKTTRVFLSSDTRDSHKKHKWTSEDFALLQDLLDHGEVRTDRDNHVVVAHIDGIWRCAVIKVTGDRKEVYLSSFHRMRAKQVYDFPNKGSLIRAGRKV
;
A
#
# COMPACT_ATOMS: atom_id res chain seq x y z
N MET A 1 -1.63 44.46 56.53
CA MET A 1 -1.70 45.52 55.50
C MET A 1 -0.80 45.06 54.38
N THR A 2 -1.27 44.56 53.24
CA THR A 2 -2.47 44.89 52.47
C THR A 2 -3.05 43.62 51.84
N ASP A 3 -4.30 43.30 52.17
CA ASP A 3 -5.13 42.35 51.42
C ASP A 3 -5.36 42.91 50.01
N GLN A 4 -4.95 42.14 48.99
CA GLN A 4 -5.46 42.33 47.63
C GLN A 4 -6.85 41.67 47.55
N PRO A 5 -7.86 42.35 47.00
CA PRO A 5 -9.18 41.77 46.84
C PRO A 5 -9.13 40.68 45.76
N ALA A 6 -9.67 39.51 46.09
CA ALA A 6 -9.95 38.44 45.14
C ALA A 6 -10.75 39.00 43.96
N SER A 7 -10.20 38.88 42.75
CA SER A 7 -10.91 39.18 41.52
C SER A 7 -12.14 38.27 41.44
N ALA A 8 -13.33 38.87 41.48
CA ALA A 8 -14.58 38.18 41.25
C ALA A 8 -14.54 37.40 39.93
N PRO A 9 -15.11 36.18 39.87
CA PRO A 9 -15.23 35.46 38.61
C PRO A 9 -16.08 36.29 37.64
N ALA A 10 -15.59 36.38 36.41
CA ALA A 10 -16.22 37.10 35.33
C ALA A 10 -17.69 36.67 35.17
N VAL A 11 -18.51 37.69 34.92
CA VAL A 11 -19.94 37.70 34.65
C VAL A 11 -20.42 36.43 33.93
N ILE A 12 -21.35 35.71 34.56
CA ILE A 12 -22.25 34.78 33.87
C ILE A 12 -23.12 35.63 32.94
N GLU A 13 -22.68 35.81 31.69
CA GLU A 13 -23.55 36.33 30.65
C GLU A 13 -24.73 35.38 30.49
N LYS A 14 -25.93 35.96 30.46
CA LYS A 14 -27.22 35.26 30.53
C LYS A 14 -27.28 34.09 29.54
N ALA A 15 -27.27 32.87 30.07
CA ALA A 15 -27.56 31.60 29.39
C ALA A 15 -28.98 31.50 28.77
N GLY A 16 -29.69 32.62 28.62
CA GLY A 16 -31.05 32.70 28.07
C GLY A 16 -31.18 33.70 26.92
N SER A 17 -30.09 34.27 26.41
CA SER A 17 -30.13 35.00 25.15
C SER A 17 -30.17 33.99 23.99
N GLN A 18 -30.90 34.29 22.90
CA GLN A 18 -30.89 33.41 21.73
C GLN A 18 -29.46 33.20 21.20
N ALA A 19 -28.58 34.21 21.30
CA ALA A 19 -27.18 34.07 20.93
C ALA A 19 -26.40 33.08 21.80
N GLY A 20 -26.69 33.01 23.10
CA GLY A 20 -26.09 32.02 24.02
C GLY A 20 -26.57 30.59 23.78
N LEU A 21 -27.77 30.40 23.19
CA LEU A 21 -28.25 29.09 22.74
C LEU A 21 -27.69 28.69 21.36
N LEU A 22 -27.16 29.64 20.60
CA LEU A 22 -26.58 29.42 19.26
C LEU A 22 -25.06 29.15 19.31
N THR A 23 -24.46 29.16 20.50
CA THR A 23 -23.02 28.95 20.70
C THR A 23 -22.79 27.76 21.63
N GLU A 24 -21.81 26.92 21.28
CA GLU A 24 -21.46 25.78 22.14
C GLU A 24 -20.73 26.29 23.39
N VAL A 25 -21.35 26.08 24.55
CA VAL A 25 -20.79 26.48 25.85
C VAL A 25 -19.71 25.50 26.33
N GLY A 26 -19.87 24.21 26.00
CA GLY A 26 -18.90 23.16 26.30
C GLY A 26 -17.85 23.00 25.21
N ARG A 27 -16.92 22.06 25.42
CA ARG A 27 -16.00 21.57 24.38
C ARG A 27 -16.16 20.05 24.27
N GLY A 28 -15.99 19.51 23.07
CA GLY A 28 -16.21 18.09 22.76
C GLY A 28 -15.28 17.09 23.49
N GLY A 29 -14.25 17.57 24.18
CA GLY A 29 -13.37 16.73 25.00
C GLY A 29 -12.28 15.98 24.23
N LEU A 30 -12.15 16.23 22.91
CA LEU A 30 -11.05 15.71 22.10
C LEU A 30 -9.72 16.24 22.62
N ARG A 31 -8.79 15.34 22.94
CA ARG A 31 -7.43 15.72 23.32
C ARG A 31 -6.63 16.02 22.06
N HIS A 32 -6.41 17.29 21.77
CA HIS A 32 -5.55 17.72 20.67
C HIS A 32 -4.64 18.87 21.10
N TRP A 33 -3.48 18.99 20.46
CA TRP A 33 -2.56 20.11 20.66
C TRP A 33 -1.79 20.42 19.37
N GLY A 34 -1.79 21.68 18.94
CA GLY A 34 -1.14 22.11 17.70
C GLY A 34 -1.69 21.43 16.44
N GLY A 35 -2.93 20.95 16.48
CA GLY A 35 -3.57 20.18 15.40
C GLY A 35 -3.29 18.68 15.43
N TYR A 36 -2.46 18.19 16.35
CA TYR A 36 -2.23 16.75 16.54
C TYR A 36 -3.22 16.17 17.53
N VAL A 37 -3.78 15.01 17.21
CA VAL A 37 -4.75 14.30 18.05
C VAL A 37 -4.05 13.29 18.96
N TYR A 38 -4.43 13.26 20.24
CA TYR A 38 -3.88 12.43 21.31
C TYR A 38 -5.00 11.64 22.02
N ASP A 39 -5.86 11.02 21.24
CA ASP A 39 -7.08 10.33 21.70
C ASP A 39 -6.82 8.86 22.10
N ASP A 40 -5.73 8.26 21.60
CA ASP A 40 -5.33 6.88 21.92
C ASP A 40 -4.33 6.84 23.10
N GLU A 41 -4.38 5.80 23.94
CA GLU A 41 -3.41 5.59 25.02
C GLU A 41 -2.07 5.05 24.49
N ASP A 42 -2.08 4.24 23.42
CA ASP A 42 -0.85 3.78 22.77
C ASP A 42 -0.36 4.85 21.80
N THR A 43 0.77 5.48 22.16
CA THR A 43 1.45 6.48 21.31
C THR A 43 1.77 5.99 19.89
N ARG A 44 1.90 4.67 19.68
CA ARG A 44 2.14 4.09 18.34
C ARG A 44 0.89 4.13 17.47
N LEU A 45 -0.28 4.31 18.06
CA LEU A 45 -1.60 4.37 17.42
C LEU A 45 -2.14 5.80 17.34
N GLN A 46 -1.28 6.80 17.53
CA GLN A 46 -1.61 8.21 17.35
C GLN A 46 -1.17 8.72 15.97
N GLY A 47 -2.05 9.44 15.27
CA GLY A 47 -1.78 10.16 14.02
C GLY A 47 -1.03 9.33 12.96
N LEU A 48 0.00 9.91 12.36
CA LEU A 48 0.79 9.26 11.30
C LEU A 48 1.48 7.96 11.73
N GLN A 49 1.71 7.73 13.03
CA GLN A 49 2.28 6.46 13.49
C GLN A 49 1.26 5.32 13.33
N ALA A 50 0.01 5.59 13.71
CA ALA A 50 -1.12 4.68 13.52
C ALA A 50 -1.29 4.33 12.04
N VAL A 51 -1.35 5.36 11.17
CA VAL A 51 -1.50 5.20 9.72
C VAL A 51 -0.39 4.30 9.14
N ARG A 52 0.86 4.48 9.59
CA ARG A 52 1.97 3.62 9.16
C ARG A 52 1.83 2.19 9.65
N GLN A 53 1.32 1.97 10.86
CA GLN A 53 1.08 0.64 11.41
C GLN A 53 -0.03 -0.08 10.63
N TYR A 54 -1.17 0.58 10.40
CA TYR A 54 -2.26 0.06 9.59
C TYR A 54 -1.82 -0.24 8.17
N ARG A 55 -1.01 0.63 7.54
CA ARG A 55 -0.44 0.39 6.21
C ARG A 55 0.49 -0.82 6.14
N LYS A 56 1.10 -1.24 7.25
CA LYS A 56 1.84 -2.52 7.30
C LYS A 56 0.88 -3.69 7.36
N MET A 57 -0.17 -3.58 8.17
CA MET A 57 -1.20 -4.62 8.30
C MET A 57 -1.93 -4.88 6.99
N THR A 58 -2.23 -3.84 6.19
CA THR A 58 -2.91 -4.00 4.88
C THR A 58 -2.12 -4.87 3.88
N LYS A 59 -0.84 -5.15 4.14
CA LYS A 59 -0.01 -6.03 3.30
C LYS A 59 -0.02 -7.49 3.74
N ASP A 60 -0.59 -7.77 4.91
CA ASP A 60 -0.80 -9.14 5.38
C ASP A 60 -1.84 -9.84 4.50
N PRO A 61 -1.63 -11.09 4.04
CA PRO A 61 -2.59 -11.78 3.19
C PRO A 61 -3.98 -11.94 3.80
N THR A 62 -4.07 -12.13 5.11
CA THR A 62 -5.34 -12.32 5.84
C THR A 62 -6.11 -11.00 5.87
N VAL A 63 -5.44 -9.92 6.24
CA VAL A 63 -6.02 -8.57 6.28
C VAL A 63 -6.37 -8.09 4.87
N ALA A 64 -5.51 -8.34 3.89
CA ALA A 64 -5.74 -7.96 2.50
C ALA A 64 -6.96 -8.68 1.91
N ALA A 65 -7.14 -9.97 2.19
CA ALA A 65 -8.33 -10.72 1.74
C ALA A 65 -9.61 -10.16 2.36
N MET A 66 -9.59 -9.85 3.66
CA MET A 66 -10.71 -9.22 4.37
C MET A 66 -11.06 -7.84 3.78
N LEU A 67 -10.07 -6.97 3.60
CA LEU A 67 -10.28 -5.63 3.03
C LEU A 67 -10.73 -5.70 1.57
N PHE A 68 -10.21 -6.66 0.80
CA PHE A 68 -10.63 -6.89 -0.58
C PHE A 68 -12.10 -7.33 -0.65
N ALA A 69 -12.53 -8.26 0.22
CA ALA A 69 -13.92 -8.68 0.29
C ALA A 69 -14.85 -7.52 0.64
N LEU A 70 -14.53 -6.73 1.67
CA LEU A 70 -15.26 -5.52 2.05
C LEU A 70 -15.33 -4.52 0.89
N THR A 71 -14.21 -4.18 0.29
CA THR A 71 -14.15 -3.18 -0.79
C THR A 71 -14.93 -3.64 -2.01
N THR A 72 -14.85 -4.92 -2.37
CA THR A 72 -15.60 -5.49 -3.49
C THR A 72 -17.10 -5.45 -3.23
N LEU A 73 -17.52 -5.80 -2.02
CA LEU A 73 -18.92 -5.75 -1.59
C LEU A 73 -19.47 -4.32 -1.67
N LEU A 74 -18.74 -3.32 -1.14
CA LEU A 74 -19.16 -1.92 -1.20
C LEU A 74 -19.27 -1.40 -2.63
N ARG A 75 -18.40 -1.87 -3.54
CA ARG A 75 -18.38 -1.46 -4.95
C ARG A 75 -19.44 -2.17 -5.81
N SER A 76 -19.99 -3.30 -5.36
CA SER A 76 -21.03 -4.01 -6.11
C SER A 76 -22.42 -3.38 -6.00
N VAL A 77 -22.60 -2.40 -5.12
CA VAL A 77 -23.90 -1.75 -4.89
C VAL A 77 -24.22 -0.72 -5.96
N ASN A 78 -25.46 -0.76 -6.42
CA ASN A 78 -25.99 0.27 -7.30
C ASN A 78 -26.39 1.52 -6.51
N TRP A 79 -26.07 2.67 -7.09
CA TRP A 79 -26.40 3.97 -6.54
C TRP A 79 -27.41 4.66 -7.45
N ARG A 80 -28.37 5.36 -6.87
CA ARG A 80 -29.41 6.10 -7.60
C ARG A 80 -29.67 7.44 -6.94
N VAL A 81 -30.10 8.41 -7.74
CA VAL A 81 -30.53 9.72 -7.23
C VAL A 81 -32.05 9.76 -7.28
N GLU A 82 -32.68 10.07 -6.15
CA GLU A 82 -34.14 10.14 -6.00
C GLU A 82 -34.58 11.61 -5.98
N ALA A 83 -35.55 11.95 -6.83
CA ALA A 83 -36.18 13.26 -6.83
C ALA A 83 -37.06 13.43 -5.58
N THR A 84 -37.16 14.64 -5.06
CA THR A 84 -38.00 14.94 -3.89
C THR A 84 -39.50 15.02 -4.22
N ASP A 85 -39.84 15.26 -5.48
CA ASP A 85 -41.22 15.31 -5.99
C ASP A 85 -41.24 14.82 -7.45
N ASP A 86 -42.44 14.55 -7.97
CA ASP A 86 -42.69 14.02 -9.31
C ASP A 86 -42.87 15.10 -10.39
N THR A 87 -42.69 16.37 -10.02
CA THR A 87 -42.75 17.50 -10.96
C THR A 87 -41.54 17.52 -11.89
N GLN A 88 -41.68 18.16 -13.06
CA GLN A 88 -40.60 18.22 -14.05
C GLN A 88 -39.34 18.90 -13.49
N GLU A 89 -39.50 19.94 -12.68
CA GLU A 89 -38.37 20.66 -12.07
C GLU A 89 -37.54 19.74 -11.15
N HIS A 90 -38.19 18.90 -10.36
CA HIS A 90 -37.51 17.94 -9.47
C HIS A 90 -36.86 16.79 -10.25
N LYS A 91 -37.44 16.39 -11.38
CA LYS A 91 -36.85 15.42 -12.31
C LYS A 91 -35.60 15.98 -12.99
N ASP A 92 -35.65 17.23 -13.46
CA ASP A 92 -34.49 17.92 -14.05
C ASP A 92 -33.37 18.12 -13.01
N ALA A 93 -33.74 18.40 -11.76
CA ALA A 93 -32.82 18.50 -10.63
C ALA A 93 -32.13 17.16 -10.31
N ARG A 94 -32.89 16.06 -10.29
CA ARG A 94 -32.36 14.69 -10.19
C ARG A 94 -31.37 14.39 -11.32
N ASP A 95 -31.77 14.64 -12.57
CA ASP A 95 -30.94 14.36 -13.75
C ASP A 95 -29.64 15.17 -13.74
N PHE A 96 -29.69 16.41 -13.25
CA PHE A 96 -28.50 17.22 -13.03
C PHE A 96 -27.56 16.60 -12.00
N ALA A 97 -28.07 16.21 -10.82
CA ALA A 97 -27.26 15.55 -9.80
C ALA A 97 -26.67 14.22 -10.29
N GLU A 98 -27.47 13.41 -10.96
CA GLU A 98 -27.04 12.13 -11.55
C GLU A 98 -25.93 12.33 -12.59
N GLY A 99 -26.10 13.30 -13.48
CA GLY A 99 -25.09 13.66 -14.47
C GLY A 99 -23.79 14.16 -13.82
N VAL A 100 -23.87 14.90 -12.71
CA VAL A 100 -22.69 15.37 -11.98
C VAL A 100 -21.96 14.24 -11.26
N LEU A 101 -22.68 13.35 -10.56
CA LEU A 101 -22.08 12.30 -9.72
C LEU A 101 -21.61 11.09 -10.54
N PHE A 102 -22.35 10.66 -11.56
CA PHE A 102 -22.08 9.37 -12.22
C PHE A 102 -21.46 9.49 -13.62
N GLN A 103 -21.65 10.61 -14.32
CA GLN A 103 -21.33 10.70 -15.76
C GLN A 103 -20.21 11.69 -16.07
N ASP A 104 -20.17 12.84 -15.38
CA ASP A 104 -19.31 13.96 -15.77
C ASP A 104 -17.96 14.04 -15.06
N MET A 105 -17.73 13.31 -13.96
CA MET A 105 -16.43 13.33 -13.25
C MET A 105 -15.26 12.76 -14.08
N GLU A 106 -14.02 13.06 -13.68
CA GLU A 106 -12.79 12.51 -14.26
C GLU A 106 -12.62 11.02 -13.94
N HIS A 107 -12.98 10.63 -12.72
CA HIS A 107 -12.99 9.23 -12.27
C HIS A 107 -14.42 8.74 -12.15
N THR A 108 -14.60 7.42 -12.11
CA THR A 108 -15.93 6.83 -11.95
C THR A 108 -16.42 6.98 -10.51
N TRP A 109 -17.74 6.80 -10.31
CA TRP A 109 -18.30 6.69 -8.96
C TRP A 109 -17.73 5.49 -8.21
N ASN A 110 -17.50 4.37 -8.90
CA ASN A 110 -16.91 3.17 -8.31
C ASN A 110 -15.46 3.37 -7.86
N ASP A 111 -14.69 4.24 -8.52
CA ASP A 111 -13.36 4.65 -8.06
C ASP A 111 -13.46 5.49 -6.79
N PHE A 112 -14.45 6.39 -6.70
CA PHE A 112 -14.72 7.15 -5.47
C PHE A 112 -15.12 6.23 -4.31
N ILE A 113 -15.97 5.23 -4.53
CA ILE A 113 -16.33 4.24 -3.49
C ILE A 113 -15.11 3.41 -3.08
N ALA A 114 -14.24 3.01 -4.02
CA ALA A 114 -13.00 2.31 -3.72
C ALA A 114 -12.06 3.16 -2.86
N ASP A 115 -11.89 4.44 -3.20
CA ASP A 115 -11.12 5.38 -2.39
C ASP A 115 -11.79 5.64 -1.03
N ALA A 116 -13.12 5.69 -0.96
CA ALA A 116 -13.86 5.88 0.29
C ALA A 116 -13.65 4.71 1.24
N ALA A 117 -13.61 3.49 0.72
CA ALA A 117 -13.31 2.28 1.50
C ALA A 117 -11.92 2.32 2.18
N SER A 118 -11.01 3.19 1.76
CA SER A 118 -9.75 3.42 2.48
C SER A 118 -9.94 3.97 3.89
N MET A 119 -11.11 4.52 4.23
CA MET A 119 -11.42 4.87 5.62
C MET A 119 -11.45 3.65 6.53
N LEU A 120 -11.73 2.45 6.02
CA LEU A 120 -11.80 1.22 6.83
C LEU A 120 -10.46 0.92 7.52
N PRO A 121 -9.33 0.73 6.80
CA PRO A 121 -8.05 0.46 7.43
C PRO A 121 -7.46 1.65 8.20
N TYR A 122 -7.86 2.89 7.92
CA TYR A 122 -7.22 4.08 8.52
C TYR A 122 -8.09 4.84 9.54
N GLY A 123 -9.39 4.56 9.60
CA GLY A 123 -10.39 5.28 10.41
C GLY A 123 -11.09 6.44 9.69
N PHE A 124 -10.41 7.07 8.72
CA PHE A 124 -10.90 8.26 8.03
C PHE A 124 -10.44 8.30 6.57
N ALA A 125 -11.15 9.07 5.73
CA ALA A 125 -10.77 9.39 4.36
C ALA A 125 -11.22 10.83 4.01
N PRO A 126 -10.29 11.80 3.93
CA PRO A 126 -10.60 13.15 3.52
C PRO A 126 -10.59 13.29 1.99
N PHE A 127 -11.65 13.87 1.45
CA PHE A 127 -11.79 14.14 0.01
C PHE A 127 -11.87 15.62 -0.27
N GLU A 128 -11.10 16.09 -1.25
CA GLU A 128 -11.16 17.45 -1.76
C GLU A 128 -12.17 17.51 -2.92
N MET A 129 -13.20 18.36 -2.79
CA MET A 129 -14.16 18.66 -3.85
C MET A 129 -13.54 19.64 -4.85
N VAL A 130 -13.37 19.20 -6.10
CA VAL A 130 -12.87 20.05 -7.18
C VAL A 130 -13.99 20.33 -8.16
N TYR A 131 -14.31 21.61 -8.35
CA TYR A 131 -15.39 22.06 -9.23
C TYR A 131 -14.93 22.27 -10.67
N LYS A 132 -15.88 22.27 -11.61
CA LYS A 132 -15.69 22.67 -13.01
C LYS A 132 -16.95 23.32 -13.56
N LYS A 133 -16.80 24.08 -14.65
CA LYS A 133 -17.94 24.56 -15.44
C LYS A 133 -18.31 23.54 -16.52
N ARG A 134 -19.60 23.29 -16.70
CA ARG A 134 -20.16 22.35 -17.69
C ARG A 134 -20.43 23.07 -19.02
N SER A 135 -19.40 23.14 -19.88
CA SER A 135 -19.42 23.93 -21.13
C SER A 135 -19.35 23.11 -22.43
N GLY A 136 -19.59 21.81 -22.36
CA GLY A 136 -19.58 20.90 -23.52
C GLY A 136 -18.19 20.70 -24.15
N THR A 137 -17.14 21.16 -23.47
CA THR A 137 -15.76 21.03 -23.96
C THR A 137 -15.29 19.60 -23.75
N ALA A 138 -14.72 18.97 -24.78
CA ALA A 138 -14.23 17.60 -24.67
C ALA A 138 -13.26 17.43 -23.48
N LYS A 139 -13.39 16.31 -22.75
CA LYS A 139 -12.51 15.99 -21.61
C LYS A 139 -11.04 16.02 -22.07
N GLY A 140 -10.19 16.73 -21.33
CA GLY A 140 -8.75 16.86 -21.63
C GLY A 140 -8.34 18.07 -22.48
N MET A 141 -9.27 18.76 -23.15
CA MET A 141 -8.94 19.92 -23.99
C MET A 141 -8.75 21.22 -23.16
N ASP A 142 -9.52 21.38 -22.08
CA ASP A 142 -9.35 22.45 -21.09
C ASP A 142 -9.45 21.83 -19.67
N PRO A 143 -8.38 21.89 -18.84
CA PRO A 143 -8.37 21.33 -17.49
C PRO A 143 -9.47 21.88 -16.56
N LEU A 144 -10.06 23.04 -16.85
CA LEU A 144 -11.07 23.69 -16.02
C LEU A 144 -12.50 23.50 -16.57
N LYS A 145 -12.65 22.98 -17.79
CA LYS A 145 -13.92 22.99 -18.54
C LYS A 145 -14.32 21.69 -19.22
N GLY A 146 -13.49 20.65 -19.15
CA GLY A 146 -13.82 19.35 -19.73
C GLY A 146 -15.13 18.78 -19.17
N SER A 147 -16.22 18.79 -19.95
CA SER A 147 -17.54 18.30 -19.57
C SER A 147 -18.30 17.81 -20.80
N ILE A 148 -19.04 16.72 -20.64
CA ILE A 148 -19.91 16.19 -21.69
C ILE A 148 -21.23 16.96 -21.82
N TYR A 149 -21.51 17.88 -20.87
CA TYR A 149 -22.73 18.68 -20.82
C TYR A 149 -22.44 20.15 -21.09
N ASN A 150 -23.39 20.85 -21.71
CA ASN A 150 -23.28 22.26 -22.09
C ASN A 150 -24.37 23.14 -21.44
N ASP A 151 -24.76 22.81 -20.21
CA ASP A 151 -25.81 23.52 -19.46
C ASP A 151 -25.30 24.80 -18.77
N GLY A 152 -23.99 25.06 -18.80
CA GLY A 152 -23.36 26.22 -18.19
C GLY A 152 -23.26 26.16 -16.66
N ARG A 153 -23.77 25.10 -16.03
CA ARG A 153 -23.80 24.90 -14.57
C ARG A 153 -22.41 24.51 -14.04
N ILE A 154 -22.23 24.65 -12.74
CA ILE A 154 -21.05 24.19 -12.01
C ILE A 154 -21.29 22.75 -11.57
N GLY A 155 -20.46 21.83 -12.08
CA GLY A 155 -20.43 20.43 -11.67
C GLY A 155 -19.16 20.10 -10.89
N LEU A 156 -18.99 18.81 -10.61
CA LEU A 156 -17.76 18.27 -10.04
C LEU A 156 -16.83 17.79 -11.14
N LYS A 157 -15.56 18.17 -11.01
CA LYS A 157 -14.46 17.57 -11.76
C LYS A 157 -14.06 16.24 -11.14
N LYS A 158 -13.90 16.23 -9.81
CA LYS A 158 -13.55 15.06 -9.01
C LYS A 158 -13.81 15.28 -7.53
N ILE A 159 -13.97 14.19 -6.81
CA ILE A 159 -13.96 14.11 -5.35
C ILE A 159 -12.65 13.39 -5.00
N ALA A 160 -11.59 14.16 -4.80
CA ALA A 160 -10.22 13.64 -4.82
C ALA A 160 -9.74 13.25 -3.41
N LEU A 161 -9.42 11.98 -3.20
CA LEU A 161 -8.81 11.53 -1.93
C LEU A 161 -7.54 12.33 -1.63
N ARG A 162 -7.44 12.86 -0.41
CA ARG A 162 -6.20 13.31 0.21
C ARG A 162 -5.72 12.15 1.05
N ARG A 163 -4.69 11.44 0.55
CA ARG A 163 -4.25 10.19 1.14
C ARG A 163 -3.92 10.39 2.62
N GLN A 164 -4.40 9.49 3.46
CA GLN A 164 -4.35 9.60 4.92
C GLN A 164 -2.91 9.72 5.45
N ASP A 165 -1.94 9.07 4.78
CA ASP A 165 -0.52 9.16 5.13
C ASP A 165 0.15 10.49 4.74
N THR A 166 -0.60 11.39 4.08
CA THR A 166 -0.18 12.77 3.78
C THR A 166 -0.87 13.80 4.69
N VAL A 167 -1.84 13.40 5.52
CA VAL A 167 -2.48 14.29 6.49
C VAL A 167 -1.55 14.45 7.68
N GLN A 168 -0.94 15.63 7.82
CA GLN A 168 0.09 15.89 8.81
C GLN A 168 -0.52 16.25 10.18
N ARG A 169 -1.51 17.14 10.17
CA ARG A 169 -2.24 17.63 11.34
C ARG A 169 -3.56 18.25 10.91
N TRP A 170 -4.46 18.43 11.86
CA TRP A 170 -5.76 19.03 11.66
C TRP A 170 -5.74 20.53 11.99
N TRP A 171 -6.63 21.28 11.38
CA TRP A 171 -6.80 22.70 11.65
C TRP A 171 -8.08 22.87 12.47
N PHE A 172 -7.91 23.23 13.74
CA PHE A 172 -9.01 23.54 14.66
C PHE A 172 -9.13 25.04 14.87
N ASP A 173 -10.33 25.50 15.20
CA ASP A 173 -10.56 26.84 15.72
C ASP A 173 -10.05 26.94 17.16
N ASP A 174 -9.28 27.98 17.46
CA ASP A 174 -8.65 28.15 18.78
C ASP A 174 -9.66 28.47 19.88
N GLU A 175 -10.83 29.01 19.51
CA GLU A 175 -11.89 29.34 20.47
C GLU A 175 -12.85 28.18 20.60
N THR A 176 -13.45 27.68 19.52
CA THR A 176 -14.57 26.73 19.57
C THR A 176 -14.16 25.26 19.53
N ASP A 177 -12.89 24.93 19.23
CA ASP A 177 -12.43 23.58 18.87
C ASP A 177 -13.11 22.99 17.61
N ASP A 178 -13.77 23.82 16.80
CA ASP A 178 -14.38 23.36 15.55
C ASP A 178 -13.32 22.98 14.51
N LEU A 179 -13.61 21.95 13.72
CA LEU A 179 -12.71 21.51 12.65
C LEU A 179 -12.80 22.44 11.43
N LEU A 180 -11.76 23.25 11.22
CA LEU A 180 -11.64 24.20 10.11
C LEU A 180 -10.98 23.61 8.86
N GLY A 181 -10.29 22.49 8.98
CA GLY A 181 -9.70 21.78 7.83
C GLY A 181 -8.54 20.87 8.22
N LEU A 182 -7.62 20.67 7.28
CA LEU A 182 -6.40 19.88 7.51
C LEU A 182 -5.18 20.52 6.87
N TYR A 183 -4.02 20.13 7.38
CA TYR A 183 -2.73 20.41 6.77
C TYR A 183 -2.17 19.14 6.14
N GLN A 184 -1.95 19.19 4.83
CA GLN A 184 -1.44 18.08 4.05
C GLN A 184 0.03 18.29 3.72
N LEU A 185 0.87 17.27 3.90
CA LEU A 185 2.25 17.28 3.42
C LEU A 185 2.29 16.78 1.96
N ASP A 186 2.70 17.65 1.03
CA ASP A 186 2.97 17.25 -0.36
C ASP A 186 4.16 16.27 -0.37
N PRO A 187 3.96 14.99 -0.72
CA PRO A 187 5.01 13.98 -0.63
C PRO A 187 6.14 14.19 -1.66
N MET A 188 5.88 14.95 -2.73
CA MET A 188 6.86 15.21 -3.79
C MET A 188 7.66 16.48 -3.50
N ARG A 189 6.99 17.53 -3.03
CA ARG A 189 7.59 18.87 -2.81
C ARG A 189 7.98 19.16 -1.36
N GLY A 190 7.53 18.34 -0.41
CA GLY A 190 7.88 18.47 1.01
C GLY A 190 7.30 19.71 1.69
N ARG A 191 6.26 20.33 1.12
CA ARG A 191 5.60 21.51 1.68
C ARG A 191 4.27 21.15 2.32
N GLU A 192 3.94 21.83 3.41
CA GLU A 192 2.62 21.73 4.04
C GLU A 192 1.63 22.63 3.28
N ILE A 193 0.46 22.09 2.95
CA ILE A 193 -0.63 22.76 2.23
C ILE A 193 -1.85 22.72 3.13
N GLN A 194 -2.40 23.89 3.43
CA GLN A 194 -3.64 24.01 4.16
C GLN A 194 -4.82 23.75 3.21
N VAL A 195 -5.68 22.80 3.58
CA VAL A 195 -6.92 22.50 2.85
C VAL A 195 -8.11 22.81 3.77
N PRO A 196 -8.92 23.82 3.44
CA PRO A 196 -10.02 24.26 4.28
C PRO A 196 -11.23 23.31 4.21
N MET A 197 -12.03 23.25 5.28
CA MET A 197 -13.15 22.32 5.45
C MET A 197 -14.30 22.56 4.46
N ASP A 198 -14.45 23.79 3.97
CA ASP A 198 -15.41 24.17 2.91
C ASP A 198 -15.15 23.43 1.58
N ARG A 199 -13.92 22.96 1.35
CA ARG A 199 -13.55 22.13 0.19
C ARG A 199 -13.47 20.65 0.51
N LEU A 200 -13.55 20.26 1.78
CA LEU A 200 -13.36 18.88 2.20
C LEU A 200 -14.68 18.15 2.46
N VAL A 201 -14.69 16.87 2.15
CA VAL A 201 -15.68 15.89 2.61
C VAL A 201 -14.89 14.86 3.41
N LEU A 202 -15.13 14.81 4.71
CA LEU A 202 -14.44 13.89 5.61
C LEU A 202 -15.33 12.67 5.87
N LEU A 203 -14.92 11.52 5.35
CA LEU A 203 -15.53 10.24 5.69
C LEU A 203 -14.81 9.63 6.88
N ARG A 204 -15.56 9.02 7.80
CA ARG A 204 -15.05 8.36 9.01
C ARG A 204 -15.80 7.05 9.21
N THR A 205 -15.10 6.04 9.69
CA THR A 205 -15.70 4.75 10.08
C THR A 205 -16.67 4.92 11.24
N THR A 206 -16.27 5.70 12.25
CA THR A 206 -17.05 5.96 13.45
C THR A 206 -16.81 7.40 13.92
N PRO A 207 -17.87 8.13 14.31
CA PRO A 207 -17.71 9.39 15.03
C PRO A 207 -17.27 9.09 16.47
N ASN A 208 -16.18 9.68 16.92
CA ASN A 208 -15.66 9.51 18.29
C ASN A 208 -15.28 10.88 18.86
N SER A 209 -16.12 11.47 19.72
CA SER A 209 -15.80 12.72 20.44
C SER A 209 -15.28 13.87 19.57
N GLY A 210 -15.76 13.99 18.32
CA GLY A 210 -15.28 15.00 17.37
C GLY A 210 -13.95 14.66 16.67
N ASN A 211 -13.30 13.52 16.98
CA ASN A 211 -12.05 13.08 16.38
C ASN A 211 -12.17 13.00 14.84
N PRO A 212 -11.37 13.78 14.09
CA PRO A 212 -11.40 13.76 12.63
C PRO A 212 -10.73 12.51 12.03
N GLU A 213 -9.91 11.79 12.80
CA GLU A 213 -9.23 10.56 12.38
C GLU A 213 -10.13 9.31 12.52
N GLY A 214 -11.27 9.41 13.20
CA GLY A 214 -12.16 8.27 13.45
C GLY A 214 -11.46 7.14 14.21
N LYS A 215 -11.84 5.88 13.95
CA LYS A 215 -11.15 4.69 14.47
C LYS A 215 -10.96 3.63 13.40
N SER A 216 -9.77 3.08 13.29
CA SER A 216 -9.51 2.01 12.31
C SER A 216 -10.24 0.73 12.70
N ILE A 217 -10.81 0.03 11.71
CA ILE A 217 -11.34 -1.32 11.96
C ILE A 217 -10.21 -2.32 12.28
N LEU A 218 -8.95 -1.96 12.02
CA LEU A 218 -7.78 -2.79 12.29
C LEU A 218 -7.20 -2.56 13.69
N GLU A 219 -7.65 -1.54 14.42
CA GLU A 219 -7.11 -1.16 15.74
C GLU A 219 -7.13 -2.34 16.72
N ALA A 220 -8.28 -2.99 16.87
CA ALA A 220 -8.45 -4.15 17.75
C ALA A 220 -7.64 -5.38 17.29
N ALA A 221 -7.31 -5.49 16.00
CA ALA A 221 -6.57 -6.62 15.43
C ALA A 221 -5.04 -6.50 15.56
N ILE A 222 -4.51 -5.33 15.96
CA ILE A 222 -3.05 -5.11 16.04
C ILE A 222 -2.36 -6.14 16.92
N ARG A 223 -2.92 -6.42 18.10
CA ARG A 223 -2.32 -7.39 19.04
C ARG A 223 -2.21 -8.78 18.43
N SER A 224 -3.29 -9.24 17.77
CA SER A 224 -3.32 -10.56 17.13
C SER A 224 -2.40 -10.61 15.91
N TYR A 225 -2.30 -9.52 15.15
CA TYR A 225 -1.36 -9.38 14.05
C TYR A 225 0.11 -9.42 14.48
N GLU A 226 0.48 -8.68 15.54
CA GLU A 226 1.85 -8.70 16.05
C GLU A 226 2.24 -10.11 16.54
N GLN A 227 1.33 -10.81 17.22
CA GLN A 227 1.53 -12.19 17.66
C GLN A 227 1.62 -13.17 16.49
N LEU A 228 0.76 -13.03 15.46
CA LEU A 228 0.78 -13.86 14.26
C LEU A 228 2.17 -13.86 13.62
N ARG A 229 2.76 -12.67 13.43
CA ARG A 229 4.11 -12.54 12.83
C ARG A 229 5.20 -13.23 13.64
N VAL A 230 5.11 -13.20 14.96
CA VAL A 230 6.07 -13.89 15.84
C VAL A 230 5.96 -15.40 15.66
N PHE A 231 4.74 -15.94 15.61
CA PHE A 231 4.52 -17.38 15.40
C PHE A 231 4.90 -17.84 14.00
N GLU A 232 4.60 -17.07 12.94
CA GLU A 232 5.03 -17.39 11.57
C GLU A 232 6.56 -17.39 11.46
N HIS A 233 7.25 -16.45 12.10
CA HIS A 233 8.71 -16.44 12.12
C HIS A 233 9.30 -17.61 12.93
N ALA A 234 8.66 -17.98 14.04
CA ALA A 234 9.04 -19.16 14.82
C ALA A 234 8.83 -20.45 14.04
N GLU A 235 7.71 -20.59 13.31
CA GLU A 235 7.41 -21.72 12.43
C GLU A 235 8.46 -21.85 11.32
N ALA A 236 8.77 -20.76 10.62
CA ALA A 236 9.84 -20.74 9.62
C ALA A 236 11.20 -21.12 10.22
N SER A 237 11.50 -20.65 11.44
CA SER A 237 12.73 -20.99 12.15
C SER A 237 12.80 -22.48 12.53
N ILE A 238 11.68 -23.09 12.93
CA ILE A 238 11.59 -24.53 13.17
C ILE A 238 11.75 -25.28 11.86
N ALA A 239 11.09 -24.86 10.78
CA ALA A 239 11.21 -25.52 9.48
C ALA A 239 12.65 -25.56 8.97
N VAL A 240 13.42 -24.47 9.15
CA VAL A 240 14.85 -24.42 8.82
C VAL A 240 15.68 -25.33 9.73
N ARG A 241 15.36 -25.41 11.02
CA ARG A 241 16.08 -26.25 12.01
C ARG A 241 15.60 -27.70 12.06
N ALA A 242 14.53 -28.05 11.34
CA ALA A 242 13.98 -29.40 11.33
C ALA A 242 14.97 -30.43 10.74
N SER A 243 15.94 -29.96 9.93
CA SER A 243 17.10 -30.75 9.48
C SER A 243 18.08 -31.12 10.61
N GLY A 244 17.87 -30.59 11.82
CA GLY A 244 18.74 -30.77 12.98
C GLY A 244 19.80 -29.68 13.09
N ILE A 245 20.33 -29.51 14.29
CA ILE A 245 21.48 -28.64 14.54
C ILE A 245 22.74 -29.48 14.34
N VAL A 246 23.67 -29.02 13.51
CA VAL A 246 24.97 -29.68 13.35
C VAL A 246 25.76 -29.54 14.65
N THR A 247 26.11 -30.67 15.24
CA THR A 247 26.94 -30.75 16.44
C THR A 247 28.24 -31.46 16.10
N LEU A 248 29.36 -30.75 16.23
CA LEU A 248 30.71 -31.29 16.08
C LEU A 248 31.37 -31.42 17.45
N GLY A 249 31.70 -32.65 17.84
CA GLY A 249 32.65 -32.93 18.90
C GLY A 249 34.07 -32.86 18.32
N ILE A 250 34.92 -32.00 18.87
CA ILE A 250 36.33 -31.87 18.51
C ILE A 250 37.21 -32.04 19.74
N HIS A 251 38.47 -32.45 19.54
CA HIS A 251 39.43 -32.56 20.62
C HIS A 251 39.67 -31.21 21.32
N VAL A 252 39.85 -31.23 22.64
CA VAL A 252 40.01 -30.02 23.47
C VAL A 252 41.16 -29.11 23.00
N ASP A 253 42.26 -29.69 22.51
CA ASP A 253 43.40 -28.94 21.98
C ASP A 253 43.06 -28.16 20.69
N ALA A 254 42.14 -28.69 19.88
CA ALA A 254 41.68 -28.02 18.67
C ALA A 254 40.64 -26.93 18.99
N TYR A 255 39.87 -27.10 20.07
CA TYR A 255 38.93 -26.11 20.57
C TYR A 255 39.64 -24.89 21.18
N ASN A 256 40.72 -25.12 21.94
CA ASN A 256 41.49 -24.06 22.61
C ASN A 256 42.44 -23.29 21.67
N ASP A 257 42.64 -23.75 20.43
CA ASP A 257 43.46 -23.10 19.41
C ASP A 257 42.56 -22.34 18.42
N PRO A 258 42.56 -20.99 18.41
CA PRO A 258 41.68 -20.18 17.57
C PRO A 258 41.81 -20.48 16.06
N THR A 259 43.01 -20.85 15.60
CA THR A 259 43.26 -21.14 14.19
C THR A 259 42.63 -22.46 13.78
N LYS A 260 42.71 -23.46 14.66
CA LYS A 260 42.09 -24.78 14.43
C LYS A 260 40.58 -24.70 14.61
N LEU A 261 40.09 -23.97 15.61
CA LEU A 261 38.66 -23.76 15.84
C LEU A 261 37.99 -23.16 14.61
N ALA A 262 38.57 -22.13 13.99
CA ALA A 262 38.03 -21.50 12.79
C ALA A 262 37.87 -22.48 11.60
N VAL A 263 38.76 -23.48 11.47
CA VAL A 263 38.65 -24.52 10.43
C VAL A 263 37.46 -25.44 10.71
N TRP A 264 37.28 -25.84 11.98
CA TRP A 264 36.16 -26.69 12.39
C TRP A 264 34.82 -25.95 12.33
N GLU A 265 34.78 -24.66 12.67
CA GLU A 265 33.60 -23.81 12.51
C GLU A 265 33.21 -23.66 11.04
N ARG A 266 34.19 -23.47 10.16
CA ARG A 266 33.95 -23.43 8.71
C ARG A 266 33.39 -24.75 8.18
N LEU A 267 33.91 -25.89 8.66
CA LEU A 267 33.38 -27.21 8.32
C LEU A 267 31.95 -27.39 8.85
N ALA A 268 31.67 -26.99 10.09
CA ALA A 268 30.32 -27.03 10.67
C ALA A 268 29.33 -26.20 9.83
N GLN A 269 29.76 -25.02 9.38
CA GLN A 269 28.97 -24.16 8.52
C GLN A 269 28.70 -24.84 7.17
N GLN A 270 29.73 -25.41 6.53
CA GLN A 270 29.58 -26.14 5.27
C GLN A 270 28.65 -27.36 5.39
N ILE A 271 28.68 -28.07 6.52
CA ILE A 271 27.76 -29.18 6.80
C ILE A 271 26.34 -28.64 6.98
N SER A 272 26.16 -27.55 7.73
CA SER A 272 24.83 -26.95 7.95
C SER A 272 24.18 -26.41 6.66
N GLU A 273 25.00 -26.04 5.68
CA GLU A 273 24.58 -25.55 4.35
C GLU A 273 24.46 -26.69 3.32
N ASP A 274 24.64 -27.96 3.72
CA ASP A 274 24.69 -29.15 2.85
C ASP A 274 25.71 -29.04 1.69
N ARG A 275 26.79 -28.30 1.91
CA ARG A 275 27.86 -28.04 0.92
C ARG A 275 29.01 -29.03 0.97
N ALA A 276 29.18 -29.73 2.10
CA ALA A 276 30.34 -30.60 2.32
C ALA A 276 30.28 -31.89 1.46
N GLY A 277 29.08 -32.44 1.19
CA GLY A 277 28.88 -33.64 0.36
C GLY A 277 29.40 -34.97 0.95
N TYR A 278 30.46 -34.95 1.76
CA TYR A 278 31.01 -36.07 2.52
C TYR A 278 31.83 -35.56 3.71
N ILE A 279 32.05 -36.39 4.72
CA ILE A 279 32.88 -36.07 5.89
C ILE A 279 33.86 -37.21 6.11
N VAL A 280 35.13 -36.88 6.28
CA VAL A 280 36.17 -37.83 6.65
C VAL A 280 36.58 -37.58 8.10
N LEU A 281 36.36 -38.56 8.96
CA LEU A 281 36.77 -38.50 10.37
C LEU A 281 37.96 -39.43 10.62
N PRO A 282 39.04 -38.96 11.26
CA PRO A 282 40.15 -39.81 11.63
C PRO A 282 39.75 -40.73 12.80
N THR A 283 40.09 -42.02 12.70
CA THR A 283 39.94 -42.97 13.80
C THR A 283 41.22 -42.97 14.64
N ILE A 284 41.11 -42.78 15.95
CA ILE A 284 42.23 -42.87 16.89
C ILE A 284 42.08 -44.17 17.69
N LEU A 285 43.19 -44.88 17.93
CA LEU A 285 43.23 -46.05 18.81
C LEU A 285 43.83 -45.64 20.16
N ASN A 286 43.24 -46.09 21.27
CA ASN A 286 43.84 -45.94 22.59
C ASN A 286 45.06 -46.87 22.73
N LYS A 287 45.78 -46.76 23.86
CA LYS A 287 46.97 -47.58 24.16
C LYS A 287 46.67 -49.08 24.22
N ASP A 288 45.42 -49.46 24.40
CA ASP A 288 44.92 -50.84 24.47
C ASP A 288 44.40 -51.35 23.12
N GLY A 289 44.52 -50.55 22.05
CA GLY A 289 44.12 -50.91 20.69
C GLY A 289 42.64 -50.73 20.38
N GLU A 290 41.87 -50.11 21.27
CA GLU A 290 40.44 -49.85 21.09
C GLU A 290 40.21 -48.50 20.37
N LYS A 291 39.16 -48.44 19.56
CA LYS A 291 38.78 -47.19 18.86
C LYS A 291 38.26 -46.17 19.86
N VAL A 292 38.80 -44.96 19.79
CA VAL A 292 38.29 -43.79 20.50
C VAL A 292 37.81 -42.77 19.48
N ASP A 293 36.54 -42.41 19.58
CA ASP A 293 35.94 -41.36 18.77
C ASP A 293 36.43 -40.00 19.28
N ALA A 294 37.58 -39.55 18.78
CA ALA A 294 38.14 -38.23 19.10
C ALA A 294 37.37 -37.08 18.42
N TYR A 295 36.59 -37.40 17.40
CA TYR A 295 35.75 -36.47 16.65
C TYR A 295 34.40 -37.11 16.40
N THR A 296 33.33 -36.34 16.56
CA THR A 296 31.96 -36.83 16.32
C THR A 296 31.20 -35.80 15.52
N VAL A 297 30.57 -36.20 14.43
CA VAL A 297 29.57 -35.38 13.74
C VAL A 297 28.22 -35.98 14.00
N SER A 298 27.28 -35.20 14.52
CA SER A 298 25.90 -35.61 14.69
C SER A 298 24.96 -34.46 14.36
N TYR A 299 23.74 -34.80 13.94
CA TYR A 299 22.64 -33.86 13.92
C TYR A 299 21.91 -33.98 15.24
N THR A 300 21.95 -32.93 16.05
CA THR A 300 21.05 -32.82 17.19
C THR A 300 19.70 -32.37 16.65
N VAL A 301 18.85 -33.35 16.37
CA VAL A 301 17.46 -33.10 16.02
C VAL A 301 16.71 -32.81 17.32
N ALA A 302 15.91 -31.73 17.32
CA ALA A 302 14.99 -31.48 18.43
C ALA A 302 14.04 -32.69 18.56
N ASP A 303 13.81 -33.16 19.79
CA ASP A 303 12.85 -34.25 20.04
C ASP A 303 11.50 -33.93 19.36
N GLY A 304 11.13 -34.72 18.35
CA GLY A 304 9.94 -34.48 17.51
C GLY A 304 8.62 -34.49 18.28
N ARG A 305 8.63 -34.92 19.56
CA ARG A 305 7.49 -34.78 20.47
C ARG A 305 7.28 -33.36 21.00
N ARG A 306 8.27 -32.47 20.83
CA ARG A 306 8.29 -31.10 21.40
C ARG A 306 8.37 -29.97 20.35
N THR A 307 8.41 -30.28 19.06
CA THR A 307 8.17 -29.26 18.02
C THR A 307 6.69 -28.88 18.09
N GLY A 308 6.36 -27.80 18.78
CA GLY A 308 5.00 -27.32 18.89
C GLY A 308 4.45 -26.99 17.51
N ASP A 309 3.42 -27.69 17.07
CA ASP A 309 2.65 -27.32 15.89
C ASP A 309 2.01 -25.95 16.14
N PHE A 310 2.46 -24.94 15.39
CA PHE A 310 1.92 -23.58 15.48
C PHE A 310 0.68 -23.38 14.62
N THR A 311 0.34 -24.32 13.72
CA THR A 311 -0.83 -24.26 12.85
C THR A 311 -2.12 -23.88 13.59
N PRO A 312 -2.50 -24.51 14.73
CA PRO A 312 -3.71 -24.13 15.45
C PRO A 312 -3.64 -22.72 16.05
N ILE A 313 -2.45 -22.27 16.47
CA ILE A 313 -2.26 -20.91 17.01
C ILE A 313 -2.37 -19.88 15.88
N ILE A 314 -1.70 -20.13 14.75
CA ILE A 314 -1.73 -19.28 13.55
C ILE A 314 -3.16 -19.18 13.02
N ALA A 315 -3.87 -20.30 12.88
CA ALA A 315 -5.27 -20.32 12.45
C ALA A 315 -6.17 -19.51 13.38
N ARG A 316 -6.03 -19.66 14.70
CA ARG A 316 -6.76 -18.84 15.68
C ARG A 316 -6.44 -17.35 15.55
N LYS A 317 -5.17 -16.98 15.35
CA LYS A 317 -4.78 -15.57 15.18
C LYS A 317 -5.36 -14.97 13.91
N LYS A 318 -5.37 -15.72 12.80
CA LYS A 318 -6.05 -15.31 11.55
C LYS A 318 -7.55 -15.12 11.75
N GLN A 319 -8.19 -16.02 12.50
CA GLN A 319 -9.62 -15.90 12.86
C GLN A 319 -9.90 -14.69 13.75
N GLU A 320 -9.07 -14.42 14.77
CA GLU A 320 -9.20 -13.23 15.62
C GLU A 320 -9.10 -11.94 14.78
N ILE A 321 -8.17 -11.88 13.82
CA ILE A 321 -7.99 -10.73 12.93
C ILE A 321 -9.23 -10.50 12.06
N THR A 322 -9.76 -11.55 11.42
CA THR A 322 -10.91 -11.43 10.52
C THR A 322 -12.22 -11.19 11.26
N ALA A 323 -12.36 -11.72 12.48
CA ALA A 323 -13.54 -11.54 13.30
C ALA A 323 -13.79 -10.07 13.70
N VAL A 324 -12.75 -9.23 13.78
CA VAL A 324 -12.91 -7.80 14.09
C VAL A 324 -13.76 -7.07 13.03
N ALA A 325 -13.70 -7.51 11.78
CA ALA A 325 -14.52 -6.97 10.70
C ALA A 325 -15.65 -7.93 10.26
N LEU A 326 -16.01 -8.91 11.10
CA LEU A 326 -17.04 -9.92 10.81
C LEU A 326 -16.78 -10.73 9.53
N ALA A 327 -15.51 -10.85 9.15
CA ALA A 327 -15.06 -11.46 7.90
C ALA A 327 -14.46 -12.86 8.11
N ASP A 328 -14.73 -13.50 9.24
CA ASP A 328 -14.16 -14.81 9.57
C ASP A 328 -14.71 -15.94 8.69
N PHE A 329 -15.85 -15.71 8.03
CA PHE A 329 -16.37 -16.60 6.99
C PHE A 329 -15.43 -16.78 5.80
N ILE A 330 -14.52 -15.84 5.53
CA ILE A 330 -13.48 -15.98 4.48
C ILE A 330 -12.54 -17.16 4.79
N LEU A 331 -12.42 -17.53 6.06
CA LEU A 331 -11.62 -18.67 6.49
C LEU A 331 -12.42 -19.98 6.47
N LEU A 332 -13.76 -19.93 6.37
CA LEU A 332 -14.62 -21.10 6.27
C LEU A 332 -14.40 -21.80 4.93
N GLY A 333 -14.07 -23.09 4.97
CA GLY A 333 -13.66 -23.88 3.80
C GLY A 333 -12.22 -24.41 3.89
N HIS A 334 -11.36 -23.81 4.72
CA HIS A 334 -10.01 -24.34 4.98
C HIS A 334 -9.97 -25.49 6.01
N ASN A 335 -10.97 -25.58 6.90
CA ASN A 335 -11.08 -26.65 7.89
C ASN A 335 -12.44 -27.37 7.74
N ASN A 336 -12.37 -28.69 7.52
CA ASN A 336 -13.41 -29.74 7.44
C ASN A 336 -14.92 -29.38 7.45
N LYS A 337 -15.63 -30.10 6.57
CA LYS A 337 -17.09 -30.11 6.30
C LYS A 337 -17.96 -29.99 7.55
N GLY A 338 -18.86 -29.00 7.62
CA GLY A 338 -19.95 -29.00 8.62
C GLY A 338 -20.68 -27.70 8.99
N ALA A 339 -20.39 -26.53 8.42
CA ALA A 339 -20.87 -25.24 8.97
C ALA A 339 -21.67 -24.34 8.00
N LEU A 340 -22.48 -24.91 7.10
CA LEU A 340 -23.20 -24.11 6.09
C LEU A 340 -24.18 -23.10 6.72
N ALA A 341 -24.96 -23.49 7.74
CA ALA A 341 -25.91 -22.59 8.40
C ALA A 341 -25.23 -21.43 9.15
N LEU A 342 -24.17 -21.72 9.92
CA LEU A 342 -23.38 -20.69 10.62
C LEU A 342 -22.66 -19.73 9.64
N SER A 343 -22.33 -20.20 8.45
CA SER A 343 -21.73 -19.37 7.40
C SER A 343 -22.73 -18.38 6.81
N VAL A 344 -24.02 -18.74 6.70
CA VAL A 344 -25.07 -17.87 6.16
C VAL A 344 -25.32 -16.70 7.12
N ASP A 345 -25.58 -16.97 8.40
CA ASP A 345 -25.86 -15.92 9.41
C ASP A 345 -24.72 -14.89 9.51
N LYS A 346 -23.46 -15.34 9.42
CA LYS A 346 -22.29 -14.45 9.45
C LYS A 346 -22.15 -13.61 8.20
N THR A 347 -22.52 -14.16 7.04
CA THR A 347 -22.49 -13.42 5.78
C THR A 347 -23.54 -12.31 5.80
N ASP A 348 -24.72 -12.56 6.36
CA ASP A 348 -25.78 -11.56 6.46
C ASP A 348 -25.40 -10.41 7.40
N LEU A 349 -24.82 -10.71 8.57
CA LEU A 349 -24.30 -9.67 9.47
C LEU A 349 -23.18 -8.84 8.81
N PHE A 350 -22.32 -9.48 8.01
CA PHE A 350 -21.28 -8.79 7.25
C PHE A 350 -21.84 -7.84 6.18
N LYS A 351 -22.92 -8.25 5.48
CA LYS A 351 -23.63 -7.37 4.55
C LYS A 351 -24.29 -6.21 5.26
N GLU A 352 -24.96 -6.44 6.39
CA GLU A 352 -25.59 -5.37 7.18
C GLU A 352 -24.56 -4.32 7.63
N ALA A 353 -23.39 -4.77 8.09
CA ALA A 353 -22.27 -3.89 8.39
C ALA A 353 -21.80 -3.09 7.15
N GLY A 354 -21.73 -3.74 5.98
CA GLY A 354 -21.46 -3.09 4.70
C GLY A 354 -22.51 -2.02 4.34
N THR A 355 -23.80 -2.31 4.56
CA THR A 355 -24.91 -1.39 4.28
C THR A 355 -24.82 -0.16 5.18
N ALA A 356 -24.46 -0.32 6.46
CA ALA A 356 -24.22 0.80 7.36
C ALA A 356 -23.05 1.69 6.89
N ILE A 357 -21.98 1.09 6.38
CA ILE A 357 -20.85 1.81 5.79
C ILE A 357 -21.30 2.60 4.55
N LEU A 358 -22.09 2.01 3.65
CA LEU A 358 -22.64 2.71 2.47
C LEU A 358 -23.54 3.87 2.88
N GLY A 359 -24.37 3.67 3.92
CA GLY A 359 -25.19 4.72 4.51
C GLY A 359 -24.36 5.91 4.99
N SER A 360 -23.20 5.67 5.60
CA SER A 360 -22.30 6.76 6.03
C SER A 360 -21.75 7.57 4.84
N ILE A 361 -21.45 6.92 3.71
CA ILE A 361 -20.99 7.58 2.48
C ILE A 361 -22.13 8.40 1.87
N ARG A 362 -23.32 7.79 1.76
CA ARG A 362 -24.54 8.46 1.30
C ARG A 362 -24.81 9.72 2.12
N ASP A 363 -24.76 9.62 3.44
CA ASP A 363 -25.06 10.73 4.34
C ASP A 363 -24.06 11.87 4.17
N ALA A 364 -22.77 11.57 3.96
CA ALA A 364 -21.77 12.58 3.65
C ALA A 364 -22.05 13.29 2.32
N VAL A 365 -22.45 12.54 1.29
CA VAL A 365 -22.81 13.13 -0.01
C VAL A 365 -24.06 14.01 0.11
N ASN A 366 -25.11 13.53 0.77
CA ASN A 366 -26.37 14.25 0.95
C ASN A 366 -26.25 15.47 1.87
N ARG A 367 -25.38 15.42 2.90
CA ARG A 367 -25.21 16.53 3.85
C ARG A 367 -24.18 17.57 3.39
N ILE A 368 -23.22 17.19 2.56
CA ILE A 368 -22.08 18.05 2.22
C ILE A 368 -21.99 18.28 0.71
N VAL A 369 -21.90 17.22 -0.08
CA VAL A 369 -21.61 17.33 -1.52
C VAL A 369 -22.76 17.98 -2.28
N LEU A 370 -23.98 17.41 -2.19
CA LEU A 370 -25.15 17.92 -2.91
C LEU A 370 -25.51 19.35 -2.48
N PRO A 371 -25.60 19.69 -1.19
CA PRO A 371 -25.91 21.05 -0.76
C PRO A 371 -24.90 22.10 -1.25
N ARG A 372 -23.61 21.75 -1.29
CA ARG A 372 -22.57 22.66 -1.80
C ARG A 372 -22.69 22.86 -3.31
N ILE A 373 -22.99 21.81 -4.08
CA ILE A 373 -23.24 21.94 -5.53
C ILE A 373 -24.48 22.80 -5.77
N TRP A 374 -25.56 22.61 -5.00
CA TRP A 374 -26.77 23.40 -5.09
C TRP A 374 -26.52 24.88 -4.80
N ALA A 375 -25.80 25.18 -3.71
CA ALA A 375 -25.46 26.53 -3.30
C ALA A 375 -24.64 27.27 -4.36
N VAL A 376 -23.63 26.61 -4.95
CA VAL A 376 -22.77 27.23 -5.99
C VAL A 376 -23.54 27.51 -7.29
N ASN A 377 -24.59 26.76 -7.59
CA ASN A 377 -25.45 26.98 -8.75
C ASN A 377 -26.66 27.90 -8.46
N GLY A 378 -26.90 28.28 -7.20
CA GLY A 378 -28.07 29.05 -6.81
C GLY A 378 -29.40 28.33 -7.04
N LEU A 379 -29.41 26.99 -6.95
CA LEU A 379 -30.61 26.19 -7.17
C LEU A 379 -31.54 26.20 -5.94
N PRO A 380 -32.87 26.15 -6.12
CA PRO A 380 -33.83 26.07 -5.02
C PRO A 380 -33.60 24.83 -4.14
N ARG A 381 -33.64 24.98 -2.82
CA ARG A 381 -33.28 23.91 -1.87
C ARG A 381 -34.32 22.78 -1.77
N ASP A 382 -35.57 23.10 -2.04
CA ASP A 382 -36.72 22.18 -2.14
C ASP A 382 -36.61 21.19 -3.30
N THR A 383 -35.97 21.59 -4.40
CA THR A 383 -35.70 20.72 -5.56
C THR A 383 -34.52 19.78 -5.36
N MET A 384 -33.77 19.89 -4.26
CA MET A 384 -32.54 19.14 -4.05
C MET A 384 -32.84 17.63 -3.89
N PRO A 385 -32.33 16.77 -4.80
CA PRO A 385 -32.57 15.34 -4.73
C PRO A 385 -31.73 14.68 -3.62
N ALA A 386 -32.01 13.42 -3.34
CA ALA A 386 -31.26 12.60 -2.40
C ALA A 386 -30.52 11.47 -3.12
N LEU A 387 -29.26 11.27 -2.79
CA LEU A 387 -28.54 10.05 -3.17
C LEU A 387 -29.06 8.89 -2.31
N GLN A 388 -29.32 7.76 -2.95
CA GLN A 388 -29.62 6.48 -2.31
C GLN A 388 -28.78 5.34 -2.90
N HIS A 389 -28.67 4.27 -2.14
CA HIS A 389 -28.07 3.01 -2.58
C HIS A 389 -29.08 1.88 -2.43
N ASP A 390 -28.86 0.80 -3.17
CA ASP A 390 -29.59 -0.46 -2.95
C ASP A 390 -29.03 -1.19 -1.73
N ASP A 391 -29.81 -2.12 -1.17
CA ASP A 391 -29.32 -3.00 -0.10
C ASP A 391 -28.34 -4.03 -0.65
N LEU A 392 -27.43 -4.49 0.21
CA LEU A 392 -26.45 -5.53 -0.12
C LEU A 392 -27.05 -6.95 -0.15
N ASP A 393 -28.29 -7.09 0.31
CA ASP A 393 -28.99 -8.36 0.25
C ASP A 393 -29.55 -8.61 -1.13
N ASN A 394 -29.18 -9.76 -1.70
CA ASN A 394 -29.96 -10.33 -2.79
C ASN A 394 -31.30 -10.76 -2.19
N GLU A 395 -32.38 -10.11 -2.63
CA GLU A 395 -33.73 -10.52 -2.25
C GLU A 395 -33.90 -11.99 -2.57
N ASN A 396 -34.28 -12.78 -1.56
CA ASN A 396 -34.58 -14.18 -1.80
C ASN A 396 -35.82 -14.25 -2.69
N LEU A 397 -35.62 -14.42 -3.99
CA LEU A 397 -36.69 -14.51 -4.99
C LEU A 397 -37.70 -15.61 -4.64
N GLN A 398 -37.29 -16.62 -3.86
CA GLN A 398 -38.19 -17.64 -3.33
C GLN A 398 -39.14 -17.11 -2.24
N VAL A 399 -38.64 -16.28 -1.32
CA VAL A 399 -39.48 -15.60 -0.32
C VAL A 399 -40.37 -14.55 -0.99
N LEU A 400 -39.82 -13.78 -1.93
CA LEU A 400 -40.57 -12.78 -2.69
C LEU A 400 -41.66 -13.45 -3.53
N SER A 401 -41.36 -14.55 -4.24
CA SER A 401 -42.37 -15.30 -5.00
C SER A 401 -43.46 -15.90 -4.11
N ALA A 402 -43.12 -16.39 -2.91
CA ALA A 402 -44.11 -16.85 -1.94
C ALA A 402 -45.02 -15.71 -1.48
N PHE A 403 -44.45 -14.54 -1.16
CA PHE A 403 -45.21 -13.33 -0.80
C PHE A 403 -46.11 -12.85 -1.95
N LEU A 404 -45.57 -12.73 -3.16
CA LEU A 404 -46.33 -12.34 -4.35
C LEU A 404 -47.46 -13.32 -4.66
N SER A 405 -47.20 -14.62 -4.52
CA SER A 405 -48.23 -15.65 -4.71
C SER A 405 -49.36 -15.49 -3.69
N ALA A 406 -49.04 -15.20 -2.43
CA ALA A 406 -50.03 -14.94 -1.40
C ALA A 406 -50.82 -13.64 -1.66
N MET A 407 -50.16 -12.57 -2.08
CA MET A 407 -50.81 -11.29 -2.40
C MET A 407 -51.70 -11.37 -3.63
N THR A 408 -51.26 -12.08 -4.67
CA THR A 408 -52.05 -12.32 -5.89
C THR A 408 -53.25 -13.20 -5.57
N ALA A 409 -53.07 -14.24 -4.73
CA ALA A 409 -54.17 -15.06 -4.23
C ALA A 409 -55.16 -14.27 -3.36
N ALA A 410 -54.71 -13.23 -2.66
CA ALA A 410 -55.54 -12.30 -1.91
C ALA A 410 -56.21 -11.21 -2.79
N GLY A 411 -55.99 -11.23 -4.11
CA GLY A 411 -56.64 -10.33 -5.07
C GLY A 411 -55.85 -9.07 -5.43
N MET A 412 -54.57 -8.96 -5.06
CA MET A 412 -53.70 -7.86 -5.52
C MET A 412 -53.47 -7.96 -7.03
N GLN A 413 -53.71 -6.86 -7.75
CA GLN A 413 -53.42 -6.76 -9.17
C GLN A 413 -51.95 -6.34 -9.38
N MET A 414 -51.28 -6.99 -10.33
CA MET A 414 -49.95 -6.58 -10.80
C MET A 414 -50.10 -5.41 -11.77
N ASP A 415 -49.68 -4.22 -11.37
CA ASP A 415 -49.58 -3.06 -12.25
C ASP A 415 -48.20 -3.00 -12.91
N ASP A 416 -48.06 -2.19 -13.96
CA ASP A 416 -46.78 -2.07 -14.69
C ASP A 416 -45.67 -1.49 -13.79
N THR A 417 -46.01 -0.68 -12.78
CA THR A 417 -45.02 -0.11 -11.86
C THR A 417 -44.45 -1.16 -10.90
N LEU A 418 -45.30 -2.05 -10.35
CA LEU A 418 -44.86 -3.19 -9.55
C LEU A 418 -44.15 -4.22 -10.42
N GLU A 419 -44.61 -4.46 -11.65
CA GLU A 419 -43.94 -5.37 -12.58
C GLU A 419 -42.51 -4.89 -12.89
N ASP A 420 -42.32 -3.61 -13.19
CA ASP A 420 -41.00 -3.02 -13.42
C ASP A 420 -40.14 -3.06 -12.14
N ALA A 421 -40.71 -2.77 -10.97
CA ALA A 421 -40.00 -2.87 -9.70
C ALA A 421 -39.54 -4.31 -9.40
N LEU A 422 -40.37 -5.31 -9.72
CA LEU A 422 -40.04 -6.73 -9.56
C LEU A 422 -38.98 -7.18 -10.57
N ARG A 423 -39.02 -6.69 -11.81
CA ARG A 423 -37.99 -6.96 -12.81
C ARG A 423 -36.64 -6.36 -12.39
N THR A 424 -36.63 -5.14 -11.87
CA THR A 424 -35.41 -4.54 -11.29
C THR A 424 -34.88 -5.37 -10.13
N LYS A 425 -35.73 -5.76 -9.18
CA LYS A 425 -35.34 -6.61 -8.03
C LYS A 425 -34.83 -7.99 -8.46
N ALA A 426 -35.36 -8.56 -9.53
CA ALA A 426 -34.92 -9.84 -10.10
C ALA A 426 -33.74 -9.71 -11.08
N ASN A 427 -33.21 -8.49 -11.28
CA ASN A 427 -32.17 -8.18 -12.25
C ASN A 427 -32.54 -8.60 -13.70
N LEU A 428 -33.81 -8.47 -14.04
CA LEU A 428 -34.39 -8.72 -15.35
C LEU A 428 -34.52 -7.41 -16.14
N PRO A 429 -34.45 -7.46 -17.48
CA PRO A 429 -34.66 -6.28 -18.31
C PRO A 429 -36.07 -5.71 -18.10
N LEU A 430 -36.16 -4.38 -17.97
CA LEU A 430 -37.42 -3.64 -17.92
C LEU A 430 -38.27 -3.93 -19.16
N LYS A 431 -39.59 -3.88 -19.00
CA LYS A 431 -40.52 -4.11 -20.10
C LYS A 431 -40.34 -2.99 -21.13
N PRO A 432 -40.19 -3.28 -22.44
CA PRO A 432 -40.18 -2.24 -23.44
C PRO A 432 -41.51 -1.52 -23.39
N ARG A 433 -41.50 -0.20 -23.13
CA ARG A 433 -42.72 0.62 -23.14
C ARG A 433 -43.32 0.57 -24.54
N THR A 434 -44.41 -0.17 -24.70
CA THR A 434 -45.25 -0.09 -25.90
C THR A 434 -45.86 1.30 -25.95
N ALA A 435 -45.40 2.12 -26.88
CA ALA A 435 -46.10 3.34 -27.24
C ALA A 435 -47.54 2.98 -27.62
N GLU A 436 -48.51 3.64 -26.99
CA GLU A 436 -49.90 3.56 -27.38
C GLU A 436 -50.04 4.00 -28.85
N THR A 437 -50.26 3.05 -29.76
CA THR A 437 -50.72 3.32 -31.12
C THR A 437 -52.18 2.90 -31.25
N GLY A 438 -53.05 3.91 -31.38
CA GLY A 438 -54.34 3.78 -32.05
C GLY A 438 -54.18 3.41 -33.54
N PRO A 439 -55.30 3.20 -34.26
CA PRO A 439 -55.57 1.93 -34.93
C PRO A 439 -54.92 1.75 -36.31
N THR A 440 -54.52 0.50 -36.55
CA THR A 440 -54.31 -0.23 -37.83
C THR A 440 -54.14 0.58 -39.11
N ASP A 441 -52.93 0.53 -39.66
CA ASP A 441 -52.70 0.50 -41.11
C ASP A 441 -51.83 -0.72 -41.47
N GLN A 442 -52.37 -1.60 -42.32
CA GLN A 442 -51.66 -2.75 -42.88
C GLN A 442 -50.68 -2.32 -43.97
N PRO A 443 -49.46 -2.88 -44.05
CA PRO A 443 -48.64 -2.83 -45.25
C PRO A 443 -48.83 -4.10 -46.14
N PRO A 444 -48.74 -3.97 -47.48
CA PRO A 444 -49.01 -5.06 -48.45
C PRO A 444 -47.82 -6.02 -48.65
N PRO A 445 -48.02 -7.17 -49.35
CA PRO A 445 -47.16 -8.34 -49.24
C PRO A 445 -46.00 -8.38 -50.25
N GLY A 446 -44.88 -9.01 -49.86
CA GLY A 446 -43.77 -9.36 -50.77
C GLY A 446 -42.59 -10.06 -50.08
N SER A 447 -42.59 -11.39 -50.10
CA SER A 447 -41.48 -12.31 -49.73
C SER A 447 -40.52 -12.52 -50.94
N PRO A 448 -39.32 -13.17 -50.86
CA PRO A 448 -38.87 -14.11 -49.81
C PRO A 448 -37.37 -14.05 -49.39
N SER A 449 -37.11 -14.41 -48.13
CA SER A 449 -35.78 -14.78 -47.61
C SER A 449 -35.61 -16.30 -47.50
N LYS A 450 -34.44 -16.81 -47.91
CA LYS A 450 -34.02 -18.22 -47.85
C LYS A 450 -33.54 -18.64 -46.44
N THR A 451 -33.91 -19.85 -46.03
CA THR A 451 -33.46 -20.60 -44.83
C THR A 451 -32.03 -21.14 -44.97
N PRO A 452 -31.32 -21.51 -43.87
CA PRO A 452 -31.23 -22.94 -43.47
C PRO A 452 -31.08 -23.16 -41.92
N PRO A 453 -30.85 -24.38 -41.38
CA PRO A 453 -31.86 -25.35 -40.97
C PRO A 453 -31.82 -25.77 -39.47
N ALA A 454 -32.85 -26.50 -39.04
CA ALA A 454 -33.12 -27.01 -37.69
C ALA A 454 -32.40 -28.32 -37.32
N LYS A 455 -32.36 -28.64 -36.01
CA LYS A 455 -32.19 -29.99 -35.43
C LYS A 455 -32.82 -30.08 -34.02
N PRO A 456 -33.15 -31.28 -33.49
CA PRO A 456 -34.54 -31.70 -33.27
C PRO A 456 -34.89 -32.05 -31.82
N GLY A 457 -36.20 -32.18 -31.57
CA GLY A 457 -36.84 -32.31 -30.26
C GLY A 457 -36.74 -33.65 -29.54
N GLN A 458 -37.15 -33.59 -28.28
CA GLN A 458 -37.37 -34.69 -27.35
C GLN A 458 -38.88 -34.92 -27.19
N ALA A 459 -39.31 -36.17 -27.37
CA ALA A 459 -40.56 -36.70 -26.85
C ALA A 459 -40.21 -37.76 -25.79
N GLY A 460 -40.92 -37.75 -24.67
CA GLY A 460 -40.58 -38.49 -23.45
C GLY A 460 -41.26 -39.86 -23.28
N GLY A 461 -41.14 -40.38 -22.06
CA GLY A 461 -41.94 -41.49 -21.52
C GLY A 461 -41.21 -42.38 -20.51
N GLY A 462 -41.60 -42.29 -19.23
CA GLY A 462 -41.95 -43.43 -18.36
C GLY A 462 -40.86 -44.28 -17.66
N ASP A 463 -40.77 -44.06 -16.34
CA ASP A 463 -41.02 -45.01 -15.23
C ASP A 463 -39.94 -45.95 -14.60
N GLU A 464 -40.10 -46.06 -13.28
CA GLU A 464 -39.65 -47.01 -12.22
C GLU A 464 -38.17 -47.20 -11.80
N GLY A 465 -37.93 -47.05 -10.48
CA GLY A 465 -37.52 -48.17 -9.62
C GLY A 465 -36.09 -48.25 -9.07
N ASP A 466 -35.94 -47.98 -7.77
CA ASP A 466 -35.07 -48.60 -6.73
C ASP A 466 -33.59 -48.97 -6.95
N GLY A 467 -32.79 -48.76 -5.89
CA GLY A 467 -31.75 -49.74 -5.52
C GLY A 467 -30.39 -49.21 -5.10
N LEU A 468 -30.03 -49.49 -3.85
CA LEU A 468 -28.76 -49.28 -3.16
C LEU A 468 -27.53 -49.95 -3.82
N ALA A 469 -26.34 -49.42 -3.49
CA ALA A 469 -25.19 -50.15 -2.88
C ALA A 469 -23.82 -49.95 -3.55
N ASP A 470 -22.81 -49.96 -2.67
CA ASP A 470 -21.37 -49.89 -2.85
C ASP A 470 -20.79 -50.75 -3.99
N ALA A 471 -19.69 -50.27 -4.58
CA ALA A 471 -18.38 -50.95 -4.59
C ALA A 471 -17.39 -50.26 -5.54
N ALA A 472 -16.16 -50.06 -5.06
CA ALA A 472 -14.97 -49.90 -5.92
C ALA A 472 -14.74 -51.19 -6.74
N PRO A 473 -14.03 -51.12 -7.89
CA PRO A 473 -12.62 -51.49 -7.86
C PRO A 473 -11.71 -50.76 -8.88
N GLU A 474 -10.44 -51.15 -8.82
CA GLU A 474 -9.22 -50.64 -9.48
C GLU A 474 -9.17 -50.65 -11.02
N ALA A 475 -8.31 -49.73 -11.50
CA ALA A 475 -7.35 -49.80 -12.61
C ALA A 475 -7.66 -50.60 -13.90
N SER A 476 -7.66 -49.89 -15.04
CA SER A 476 -7.09 -50.39 -16.29
C SER A 476 -6.62 -49.24 -17.20
N GLU A 477 -5.37 -49.33 -17.65
CA GLU A 477 -4.79 -48.51 -18.71
C GLU A 477 -5.57 -48.63 -20.02
N THR A 478 -5.83 -47.52 -20.72
CA THR A 478 -5.89 -47.49 -22.19
C THR A 478 -5.75 -46.06 -22.73
N LYS A 479 -4.96 -45.95 -23.79
CA LYS A 479 -4.51 -44.74 -24.50
C LYS A 479 -5.55 -44.30 -25.54
N PRO A 480 -5.82 -43.00 -25.78
CA PRO A 480 -6.72 -42.56 -26.85
C PRO A 480 -6.01 -42.32 -28.21
N PRO A 481 -6.77 -42.32 -29.33
CA PRO A 481 -6.25 -42.42 -30.70
C PRO A 481 -5.92 -41.06 -31.37
N ALA A 482 -5.14 -41.17 -32.45
CA ALA A 482 -4.59 -40.09 -33.26
C ALA A 482 -5.62 -39.39 -34.18
N LYS A 483 -5.49 -38.06 -34.33
CA LYS A 483 -6.14 -37.25 -35.38
C LYS A 483 -5.14 -36.88 -36.49
N ARG A 484 -5.64 -36.95 -37.73
CA ARG A 484 -4.95 -36.65 -39.00
C ARG A 484 -4.70 -35.16 -39.22
N SER A 485 -3.66 -34.91 -40.00
CA SER A 485 -2.99 -33.66 -40.37
C SER A 485 -3.65 -32.85 -41.49
N SER A 486 -3.62 -31.52 -41.36
CA SER A 486 -3.39 -30.58 -42.47
C SER A 486 -2.80 -29.27 -41.90
N LYS A 487 -1.61 -28.89 -42.39
CA LYS A 487 -0.86 -27.68 -41.99
C LYS A 487 -1.36 -26.44 -42.73
N PRO A 488 -1.42 -25.28 -42.04
CA PRO A 488 -0.88 -24.03 -42.57
C PRO A 488 0.37 -23.60 -41.78
N GLY A 489 1.29 -22.90 -42.46
CA GLY A 489 2.62 -22.54 -41.98
C GLY A 489 2.63 -21.75 -40.66
N GLN A 490 3.57 -22.12 -39.81
CA GLN A 490 3.84 -21.47 -38.53
C GLN A 490 4.33 -20.03 -38.75
N VAL A 491 3.54 -19.07 -38.27
CA VAL A 491 4.06 -17.75 -37.90
C VAL A 491 4.79 -17.96 -36.57
N ALA A 492 6.11 -17.74 -36.56
CA ALA A 492 6.91 -17.81 -35.35
C ALA A 492 6.43 -16.74 -34.36
N LYS A 493 6.00 -17.17 -33.17
CA LYS A 493 5.73 -16.26 -32.05
C LYS A 493 7.05 -15.56 -31.69
N ALA A 494 7.05 -14.24 -31.72
CA ALA A 494 8.13 -13.43 -31.16
C ALA A 494 8.33 -13.80 -29.68
N ALA A 495 9.60 -13.79 -29.24
CA ALA A 495 9.96 -14.21 -27.90
C ALA A 495 9.50 -13.16 -26.87
N PRO A 496 9.26 -13.54 -25.60
CA PRO A 496 8.81 -12.62 -24.54
C PRO A 496 9.73 -11.41 -24.33
N GLU A 497 10.99 -11.54 -24.75
CA GLU A 497 12.05 -10.54 -24.63
C GLU A 497 11.81 -9.31 -25.56
N ASP A 498 11.05 -9.48 -26.64
CA ASP A 498 10.76 -8.42 -27.62
C ASP A 498 9.69 -7.43 -27.10
N ILE A 499 8.79 -7.87 -26.22
CA ILE A 499 7.73 -7.04 -25.62
C ILE A 499 8.29 -6.18 -24.46
N GLU A 500 9.27 -6.71 -23.74
CA GLU A 500 9.90 -6.01 -22.61
C GLU A 500 10.81 -4.85 -23.09
N THR A 501 11.34 -4.97 -24.30
CA THR A 501 12.20 -3.96 -24.92
C THR A 501 11.39 -2.76 -25.45
N LEU A 502 10.17 -3.00 -25.95
CA LEU A 502 9.21 -1.96 -26.37
C LEU A 502 8.71 -1.09 -25.21
N GLY A 503 8.60 -1.65 -24.00
CA GLY A 503 8.15 -0.93 -22.80
C GLY A 503 9.15 0.07 -22.23
N ARG A 504 10.39 0.10 -22.74
CA ARG A 504 11.48 0.94 -22.22
C ARG A 504 11.86 2.12 -23.11
N MET A 505 11.26 2.26 -24.29
CA MET A 505 11.54 3.35 -25.24
C MET A 505 10.60 4.54 -25.03
N LEU A 506 11.11 5.77 -25.22
CA LEU A 506 10.30 6.99 -25.17
C LEU A 506 9.47 7.13 -26.47
N PRO A 507 8.25 7.71 -26.42
CA PRO A 507 7.34 7.79 -27.58
C PRO A 507 7.89 8.49 -28.84
N ASP A 508 8.94 9.30 -28.69
CA ASP A 508 9.58 10.05 -29.77
C ASP A 508 10.79 9.33 -30.41
N ASP A 509 11.12 8.11 -29.95
CA ASP A 509 12.22 7.30 -30.47
C ASP A 509 11.90 6.78 -31.89
N PRO A 510 12.78 7.00 -32.90
CA PRO A 510 12.58 6.53 -34.27
C PRO A 510 12.33 5.02 -34.37
N ALA A 511 12.98 4.21 -33.54
CA ALA A 511 12.84 2.75 -33.53
C ALA A 511 11.48 2.30 -32.97
N TYR A 512 10.91 3.06 -32.04
CA TYR A 512 9.56 2.83 -31.52
C TYR A 512 8.48 3.07 -32.60
N ARG A 513 8.69 4.08 -33.46
CA ARG A 513 7.78 4.39 -34.58
C ARG A 513 7.88 3.36 -35.71
N GLU A 514 9.08 2.84 -35.95
CA GLU A 514 9.34 1.78 -36.93
C GLU A 514 8.73 0.44 -36.48
N ALA A 515 8.85 0.08 -35.20
CA ALA A 515 8.23 -1.11 -34.61
C ALA A 515 6.69 -1.05 -34.63
N LEU A 516 6.10 0.13 -34.41
CA LEU A 516 4.66 0.35 -34.58
C LEU A 516 4.20 0.22 -36.04
N ALA A 517 5.01 0.64 -37.01
CA ALA A 517 4.70 0.52 -38.43
C ALA A 517 4.74 -0.94 -38.94
N VAL A 518 5.65 -1.75 -38.39
CA VAL A 518 5.72 -3.21 -38.65
C VAL A 518 4.56 -3.96 -37.99
N LEU A 519 4.21 -3.61 -36.74
CA LEU A 519 3.02 -4.14 -36.05
C LEU A 519 1.70 -3.78 -36.74
N ALA A 520 1.67 -2.65 -37.47
CA ALA A 520 0.51 -2.19 -38.25
C ALA A 520 0.48 -2.73 -39.71
N GLY A 521 1.45 -3.54 -40.13
CA GLY A 521 1.41 -4.28 -41.41
C GLY A 521 1.87 -3.53 -42.67
N GLY A 522 2.73 -2.51 -42.56
CA GLY A 522 3.30 -1.81 -43.72
C GLY A 522 4.59 -2.45 -44.30
N PRO A 523 4.88 -2.32 -45.61
CA PRO A 523 6.10 -2.85 -46.22
C PRO A 523 7.35 -1.98 -45.97
N ILE A 524 8.51 -2.63 -45.82
CA ILE A 524 9.83 -2.05 -45.49
C ILE A 524 10.65 -1.75 -46.77
N PRO A 525 11.28 -0.57 -46.91
CA PRO A 525 12.40 -0.35 -47.83
C PRO A 525 13.77 -0.50 -47.13
N GLY A 526 14.74 -1.05 -47.87
CA GLY A 526 16.04 -1.53 -47.41
C GLY A 526 17.02 -0.48 -46.84
N GLY A 527 17.95 -1.02 -46.05
CA GLY A 527 18.69 -0.32 -44.98
C GLY A 527 19.99 0.36 -45.36
N ILE A 528 20.71 0.78 -44.30
CA ILE A 528 22.15 1.07 -44.29
C ILE A 528 22.70 0.62 -42.93
N ASP A 529 23.81 -0.10 -43.01
CA ASP A 529 24.51 -0.83 -41.96
C ASP A 529 25.32 0.03 -40.96
N ALA A 530 25.62 -0.63 -39.83
CA ALA A 530 26.81 -0.52 -38.96
C ALA A 530 26.87 0.69 -37.99
N GLU A 531 27.17 0.56 -36.70
CA GLU A 531 27.99 -0.43 -35.97
C GLU A 531 27.42 -0.79 -34.59
N GLU A 532 27.76 -2.00 -34.16
CA GLU A 532 27.37 -2.70 -32.93
C GLU A 532 28.02 -2.18 -31.64
N GLY A 533 27.31 -2.42 -30.53
CA GLY A 533 27.91 -3.06 -29.35
C GLY A 533 27.84 -2.20 -28.09
N GLY A 534 26.88 -2.37 -27.17
CA GLY A 534 26.15 -3.56 -26.80
C GLY A 534 26.45 -3.88 -25.33
N ALA A 535 25.51 -3.54 -24.46
CA ALA A 535 25.44 -4.11 -23.12
C ALA A 535 24.81 -5.51 -23.18
N PRO A 536 25.11 -6.42 -22.23
CA PRO A 536 24.05 -7.35 -21.82
C PRO A 536 23.89 -7.57 -20.30
N ALA A 537 22.61 -7.66 -19.95
CA ALA A 537 21.92 -8.65 -19.10
C ALA A 537 22.13 -8.77 -17.56
N ALA A 538 21.18 -8.14 -16.85
CA ALA A 538 20.29 -8.53 -15.75
C ALA A 538 20.57 -9.70 -14.75
N GLY A 539 20.58 -9.30 -13.47
CA GLY A 539 20.03 -9.94 -12.26
C GLY A 539 20.68 -9.34 -10.98
N PRO A 540 20.05 -9.18 -9.79
CA PRO A 540 18.65 -9.05 -9.33
C PRO A 540 18.23 -7.55 -9.11
N GLY A 541 16.99 -7.27 -8.70
CA GLY A 541 16.39 -5.91 -8.65
C GLY A 541 17.07 -4.84 -7.76
N PRO A 542 16.87 -3.52 -8.04
CA PRO A 542 17.98 -2.57 -8.14
C PRO A 542 18.34 -1.75 -6.88
N PHE A 543 17.53 -1.72 -5.83
CA PHE A 543 17.75 -0.80 -4.69
C PHE A 543 18.68 -1.30 -3.58
N HIS A 544 19.36 -2.43 -3.79
CA HIS A 544 20.51 -2.83 -2.96
C HIS A 544 21.80 -3.03 -3.76
N GLN A 545 21.76 -2.90 -5.09
CA GLN A 545 22.90 -3.16 -5.98
C GLN A 545 23.33 -1.97 -6.88
N ALA A 546 22.55 -0.89 -6.96
CA ALA A 546 22.90 0.25 -7.84
C ALA A 546 23.76 1.35 -7.18
N LEU A 547 24.20 1.18 -5.94
CA LEU A 547 24.93 2.23 -5.19
C LEU A 547 26.46 2.20 -5.37
N THR A 548 27.00 1.35 -6.24
CA THR A 548 28.42 0.95 -6.13
C THR A 548 29.23 1.05 -7.42
N LYS A 549 28.68 1.62 -8.50
CA LYS A 549 29.39 1.64 -9.79
C LYS A 549 30.34 2.81 -10.03
N HIS A 550 30.43 3.83 -9.17
CA HIS A 550 31.31 4.98 -9.45
C HIS A 550 32.15 5.52 -8.29
N ASN A 551 32.42 4.73 -7.24
CA ASN A 551 33.36 5.15 -6.20
C ASN A 551 34.66 4.33 -6.25
N ARG A 552 35.80 5.00 -6.44
CA ARG A 552 37.15 4.41 -6.60
C ARG A 552 37.68 3.71 -5.34
N TYR A 553 36.88 3.69 -4.26
CA TYR A 553 37.17 3.09 -2.95
C TYR A 553 36.18 1.96 -2.57
N HIS A 554 35.40 1.45 -3.52
CA HIS A 554 34.52 0.28 -3.35
C HIS A 554 34.91 -0.82 -4.33
N ASP A 555 34.89 -2.07 -3.88
CA ASP A 555 35.09 -3.24 -4.76
C ASP A 555 33.89 -3.46 -5.71
N ALA A 556 34.03 -4.39 -6.66
CA ALA A 556 33.00 -4.75 -7.62
C ALA A 556 31.70 -5.30 -6.98
N ARG A 557 31.69 -5.54 -5.66
CA ARG A 557 30.54 -5.99 -4.86
C ARG A 557 30.00 -4.87 -3.95
N GLY A 558 30.55 -3.67 -4.06
CA GLY A 558 30.12 -2.52 -3.28
C GLY A 558 30.67 -2.39 -1.88
N ARG A 559 31.60 -3.28 -1.50
CA ARG A 559 32.23 -3.24 -0.19
C ARG A 559 33.39 -2.26 -0.22
N PHE A 560 33.45 -1.40 0.79
CA PHE A 560 34.51 -0.42 0.97
C PHE A 560 35.87 -1.14 1.12
N THR A 561 36.90 -0.69 0.39
CA THR A 561 38.26 -1.27 0.44
C THR A 561 39.25 -0.31 1.10
N PHE A 562 40.11 -0.82 1.99
CA PHE A 562 41.08 -0.03 2.76
C PHE A 562 42.45 0.06 2.08
N GLY A 563 43.01 1.27 1.93
CA GLY A 563 44.45 1.49 1.75
C GLY A 563 45.02 1.47 0.32
N PRO A 564 46.27 1.91 0.12
CA PRO A 564 46.77 2.52 -1.13
C PRO A 564 47.12 1.51 -2.23
N GLU A 565 47.33 2.00 -3.46
CA GLU A 565 47.55 1.25 -4.72
C GLU A 565 48.71 0.22 -4.75
N ASN A 566 49.42 -0.05 -3.64
CA ASN A 566 50.51 -1.02 -3.61
C ASN A 566 50.37 -2.05 -2.47
N GLY A 567 49.86 -3.23 -2.82
CA GLY A 567 50.29 -4.55 -2.34
C GLY A 567 50.23 -4.88 -0.84
N GLY A 568 49.31 -5.78 -0.48
CA GLY A 568 49.52 -6.82 0.54
C GLY A 568 49.14 -6.46 1.98
N GLY A 569 47.87 -6.67 2.34
CA GLY A 569 47.42 -6.65 3.74
C GLY A 569 46.08 -7.36 3.90
N ASN A 570 46.08 -8.48 4.61
CA ASN A 570 44.94 -9.38 4.81
C ASN A 570 44.07 -8.92 6.00
N GLY A 571 43.49 -7.71 5.92
CA GLY A 571 42.69 -7.10 6.99
C GLY A 571 41.25 -6.87 6.54
N ASP A 572 40.40 -7.90 6.62
CA ASP A 572 39.04 -7.92 6.06
C ASP A 572 37.95 -7.38 7.03
N SER A 573 38.32 -6.72 8.14
CA SER A 573 37.34 -6.12 9.07
C SER A 573 37.59 -4.63 9.35
N VAL A 574 36.51 -3.84 9.48
CA VAL A 574 36.61 -2.43 9.90
C VAL A 574 37.15 -2.26 11.30
N LYS A 575 37.05 -3.32 12.10
CA LYS A 575 37.71 -3.38 13.39
C LYS A 575 39.23 -3.35 13.20
N ASP A 576 39.78 -4.15 12.29
CA ASP A 576 41.20 -4.12 11.95
C ASP A 576 41.60 -2.77 11.33
N PHE A 577 40.78 -2.15 10.48
CA PHE A 577 41.03 -0.80 9.94
C PHE A 577 41.07 0.30 11.01
N LEU A 578 40.11 0.30 11.94
CA LEU A 578 40.09 1.25 13.05
C LEU A 578 41.22 0.98 14.06
N GLU A 579 41.79 -0.23 14.07
CA GLU A 579 42.84 -0.68 15.00
C GLU A 579 44.26 -0.70 14.39
N SER A 580 44.44 -0.62 13.06
CA SER A 580 45.72 -0.98 12.37
C SER A 580 46.66 0.13 11.93
N ASP A 581 46.32 1.42 12.05
CA ASP A 581 47.18 2.47 11.49
C ASP A 581 48.26 2.97 12.46
N ALA A 582 49.53 2.68 12.14
CA ALA A 582 50.72 3.15 12.84
C ALA A 582 51.02 4.64 12.61
N SER A 583 50.40 5.28 11.60
CA SER A 583 50.61 6.70 11.27
C SER A 583 49.58 7.66 11.90
N GLY A 584 48.52 7.12 12.50
CA GLY A 584 47.45 7.89 13.15
C GLY A 584 46.56 8.70 12.19
N LEU A 585 46.67 8.51 10.87
CA LEU A 585 45.99 9.29 9.83
C LEU A 585 45.48 8.41 8.70
N VAL A 586 44.16 8.29 8.64
CA VAL A 586 43.48 7.34 7.74
C VAL A 586 42.61 8.09 6.72
N VAL A 587 42.66 7.72 5.44
CA VAL A 587 41.75 8.30 4.43
C VAL A 587 40.39 7.61 4.50
N VAL A 588 39.32 8.39 4.64
CA VAL A 588 37.95 7.87 4.83
C VAL A 588 36.96 8.26 3.75
N ALA A 589 37.26 9.29 2.95
CA ALA A 589 36.41 9.74 1.84
C ALA A 589 37.16 10.65 0.86
N THR A 590 36.52 10.93 -0.27
CA THR A 590 36.92 11.95 -1.24
C THR A 590 36.00 13.16 -1.13
N LEU A 591 36.57 14.36 -1.13
CA LEU A 591 35.88 15.61 -1.05
C LEU A 591 35.27 15.99 -2.42
N PRO A 592 33.95 16.18 -2.51
CA PRO A 592 33.30 16.66 -3.72
C PRO A 592 33.80 18.04 -4.15
N ALA A 593 33.80 18.32 -5.46
CA ALA A 593 34.37 19.52 -6.04
C ALA A 593 33.76 20.83 -5.51
N ASP A 594 32.45 20.85 -5.23
CA ASP A 594 31.76 22.01 -4.67
C ASP A 594 32.16 22.29 -3.22
N ILE A 595 32.32 21.25 -2.41
CA ILE A 595 32.81 21.38 -1.03
C ILE A 595 34.29 21.79 -1.03
N GLN A 596 35.09 21.21 -1.92
CA GLN A 596 36.49 21.56 -2.09
C GLN A 596 36.67 23.03 -2.48
N ALA A 597 35.87 23.52 -3.43
CA ALA A 597 35.88 24.91 -3.86
C ALA A 597 35.49 25.85 -2.72
N HIS A 598 34.46 25.50 -1.94
CA HIS A 598 34.01 26.31 -0.81
C HIS A 598 35.07 26.41 0.30
N LEU A 599 35.70 25.29 0.66
CA LEU A 599 36.77 25.24 1.67
C LEU A 599 38.13 25.77 1.15
N GLY A 600 38.27 25.95 -0.16
CA GLY A 600 39.54 26.29 -0.81
C GLY A 600 40.62 25.22 -0.61
N ALA A 601 40.22 23.95 -0.45
CA ALA A 601 41.11 22.85 -0.09
C ALA A 601 41.99 22.43 -1.28
N LYS A 602 43.29 22.26 -1.05
CA LYS A 602 44.28 21.83 -2.06
C LYS A 602 44.31 20.32 -2.29
N THR A 603 43.62 19.56 -1.45
CA THR A 603 43.48 18.11 -1.54
C THR A 603 42.02 17.73 -1.68
N THR A 604 41.78 16.60 -2.34
CA THR A 604 40.47 15.94 -2.39
C THR A 604 40.35 14.84 -1.35
N ARG A 605 41.40 14.54 -0.58
CA ARG A 605 41.38 13.44 0.41
C ARG A 605 40.85 13.94 1.74
N VAL A 606 39.88 13.21 2.31
CA VAL A 606 39.36 13.43 3.67
C VAL A 606 40.02 12.44 4.63
N PHE A 607 40.73 12.96 5.63
CA PHE A 607 41.46 12.19 6.63
C PHE A 607 40.66 12.05 7.93
N LEU A 608 40.89 10.97 8.65
CA LEU A 608 40.42 10.71 10.00
C LEU A 608 41.66 10.52 10.89
N SER A 609 41.81 11.39 11.89
CA SER A 609 42.88 11.26 12.88
C SER A 609 42.52 10.26 13.98
N SER A 610 43.54 9.63 14.57
CA SER A 610 43.41 8.79 15.78
C SER A 610 42.69 9.53 16.91
N ASP A 611 43.00 10.81 17.11
CA ASP A 611 42.37 11.64 18.14
C ASP A 611 40.86 11.84 17.90
N THR A 612 40.46 12.05 16.65
CA THR A 612 39.03 12.20 16.30
C THR A 612 38.31 10.86 16.45
N ARG A 613 38.93 9.76 16.02
CA ARG A 613 38.43 8.40 16.22
C ARG A 613 38.22 8.10 17.70
N ASP A 614 39.22 8.36 18.53
CA ASP A 614 39.22 8.00 19.94
C ASP A 614 38.24 8.86 20.76
N SER A 615 38.15 10.17 20.46
CA SER A 615 37.18 11.08 21.09
C SER A 615 35.71 10.78 20.72
N HIS A 616 35.47 10.07 19.61
CA HIS A 616 34.13 9.73 19.12
C HIS A 616 33.73 8.26 19.30
N LYS A 617 34.50 7.47 20.08
CA LYS A 617 34.20 6.05 20.41
C LYS A 617 32.76 5.79 20.89
N LYS A 618 32.14 6.77 21.57
CA LYS A 618 30.73 6.72 22.03
C LYS A 618 29.70 6.56 20.90
N HIS A 619 30.06 6.89 19.66
CA HIS A 619 29.18 6.80 18.50
C HIS A 619 29.14 5.41 17.85
N LYS A 620 29.98 4.46 18.33
CA LYS A 620 30.01 3.05 17.86
C LYS A 620 30.04 2.91 16.34
N TRP A 621 30.94 3.62 15.67
CA TRP A 621 31.07 3.57 14.21
C TRP A 621 31.31 2.14 13.72
N THR A 622 30.55 1.72 12.71
CA THR A 622 30.71 0.43 12.03
C THR A 622 31.22 0.63 10.60
N SER A 623 31.55 -0.47 9.91
CA SER A 623 31.90 -0.46 8.48
C SER A 623 30.83 0.13 7.60
N GLU A 624 29.59 -0.21 7.88
CA GLU A 624 28.43 0.24 7.13
C GLU A 624 28.22 1.74 7.27
N ASP A 625 28.53 2.33 8.43
CA ASP A 625 28.42 3.77 8.63
C ASP A 625 29.42 4.54 7.75
N PHE A 626 30.68 4.08 7.66
CA PHE A 626 31.68 4.72 6.79
C PHE A 626 31.42 4.49 5.30
N ALA A 627 30.81 3.36 4.91
CA ALA A 627 30.37 3.13 3.53
C ALA A 627 29.34 4.18 3.08
N LEU A 628 28.55 4.73 4.01
CA LEU A 628 27.56 5.79 3.74
C LEU A 628 28.16 7.20 3.81
N LEU A 629 29.41 7.36 4.26
CA LEU A 629 30.04 8.67 4.40
C LEU A 629 30.27 9.32 3.03
N GLN A 630 30.76 8.56 2.04
CA GLN A 630 30.97 9.12 0.70
C GLN A 630 29.64 9.56 0.08
N ASP A 631 28.63 8.71 0.17
CA ASP A 631 27.28 9.02 -0.34
C ASP A 631 26.74 10.29 0.33
N LEU A 632 26.96 10.44 1.65
CA LEU A 632 26.52 11.63 2.40
C LEU A 632 27.24 12.88 1.90
N LEU A 633 28.53 12.78 1.61
CA LEU A 633 29.30 13.88 1.05
C LEU A 633 28.89 14.20 -0.37
N ASP A 634 28.52 13.24 -1.19
CA ASP A 634 28.16 13.46 -2.60
C ASP A 634 26.73 14.01 -2.78
N HIS A 635 25.80 13.56 -1.92
CA HIS A 635 24.37 13.82 -2.08
C HIS A 635 23.75 14.63 -0.94
N GLY A 636 24.40 14.75 0.21
CA GLY A 636 23.88 15.50 1.34
C GLY A 636 23.80 17.01 1.12
N GLU A 637 22.94 17.64 1.91
CA GLU A 637 22.83 19.09 2.04
C GLU A 637 24.06 19.64 2.77
N VAL A 638 24.75 20.61 2.15
CA VAL A 638 26.00 21.19 2.65
C VAL A 638 25.72 22.60 3.15
N ARG A 639 26.14 22.89 4.38
CA ARG A 639 25.99 24.17 5.06
C ARG A 639 27.27 24.62 5.73
N THR A 640 27.45 25.92 5.87
CA THR A 640 28.57 26.50 6.65
C THR A 640 28.39 26.21 8.14
N ASP A 641 29.47 25.89 8.88
CA ASP A 641 29.41 25.64 10.33
C ASP A 641 30.21 26.66 11.14
N ARG A 642 31.52 26.69 10.91
CA ARG A 642 32.52 27.56 11.53
C ARG A 642 33.55 27.95 10.48
N ASP A 643 34.45 28.85 10.82
CA ASP A 643 35.59 29.15 9.95
C ASP A 643 36.33 27.85 9.58
N ASN A 644 36.50 27.61 8.29
CA ASN A 644 37.10 26.40 7.71
C ASN A 644 36.33 25.09 7.94
N HIS A 645 35.04 25.13 8.32
CA HIS A 645 34.20 23.95 8.51
C HIS A 645 32.92 24.00 7.69
N VAL A 646 32.53 22.85 7.15
CA VAL A 646 31.19 22.59 6.62
C VAL A 646 30.52 21.46 7.36
N VAL A 647 29.20 21.52 7.46
CA VAL A 647 28.38 20.38 7.87
C VAL A 647 27.64 19.86 6.66
N VAL A 648 27.71 18.55 6.46
CA VAL A 648 26.95 17.83 5.46
C VAL A 648 25.97 16.91 6.16
N ALA A 649 24.69 17.04 5.88
CA ALA A 649 23.67 16.16 6.42
C ALA A 649 22.63 15.80 5.38
N HIS A 650 21.80 14.80 5.69
CA HIS A 650 20.73 14.23 4.85
C HIS A 650 21.18 13.13 3.88
N ILE A 651 20.71 11.91 4.15
CA ILE A 651 20.65 10.77 3.23
C ILE A 651 19.32 10.06 3.51
N ASP A 652 18.67 9.54 2.47
CA ASP A 652 17.34 8.95 2.55
C ASP A 652 17.20 7.90 3.68
N GLY A 653 16.06 7.98 4.39
CA GLY A 653 15.68 7.04 5.44
C GLY A 653 16.25 7.32 6.85
N ILE A 654 17.50 7.81 6.99
CA ILE A 654 18.10 8.12 8.30
C ILE A 654 19.02 9.36 8.22
N TRP A 655 18.64 10.42 8.96
CA TRP A 655 19.45 11.63 9.09
C TRP A 655 20.81 11.36 9.78
N ARG A 656 21.89 11.51 9.01
CA ARG A 656 23.28 11.51 9.47
C ARG A 656 23.90 12.88 9.19
N CYS A 657 24.88 13.23 10.02
CA CYS A 657 25.61 14.48 9.95
C CYS A 657 27.11 14.18 9.96
N ALA A 658 27.83 14.69 8.97
CA ALA A 658 29.29 14.72 8.89
C ALA A 658 29.77 16.18 8.97
N VAL A 659 30.80 16.44 9.77
CA VAL A 659 31.46 17.75 9.83
C VAL A 659 32.85 17.61 9.23
N ILE A 660 33.10 18.39 8.18
CA ILE A 660 34.38 18.40 7.45
C ILE A 660 35.09 19.70 7.74
N LYS A 661 36.37 19.59 8.08
CA LYS A 661 37.25 20.71 8.44
C LYS A 661 38.44 20.76 7.51
N VAL A 662 38.83 21.94 7.04
CA VAL A 662 40.11 22.15 6.37
C VAL A 662 41.13 22.78 7.33
N THR A 663 42.41 22.42 7.22
CA THR A 663 43.49 23.08 7.96
C THR A 663 43.68 24.52 7.51
N GLY A 664 44.26 25.38 8.37
CA GLY A 664 44.45 26.80 8.06
C GLY A 664 45.33 27.08 6.84
N ASP A 665 46.26 26.17 6.52
CA ASP A 665 47.11 26.21 5.32
C ASP A 665 46.45 25.62 4.05
N ARG A 666 45.21 25.13 4.21
CA ARG A 666 44.35 24.50 3.20
C ARG A 666 44.90 23.24 2.54
N LYS A 667 45.92 22.60 3.13
CA LYS A 667 46.56 21.41 2.55
C LYS A 667 45.89 20.10 2.95
N GLU A 668 45.22 20.06 4.10
CA GLU A 668 44.62 18.84 4.65
C GLU A 668 43.16 19.05 5.00
N VAL A 669 42.35 18.01 4.81
CA VAL A 669 40.92 18.03 5.09
C VAL A 669 40.61 16.86 6.04
N TYR A 670 39.93 17.14 7.13
CA TYR A 670 39.65 16.20 8.22
C TYR A 670 38.16 16.00 8.43
N LEU A 671 37.75 14.74 8.61
CA LEU A 671 36.46 14.40 9.20
C LEU A 671 36.53 14.69 10.70
N SER A 672 35.78 15.70 11.16
CA SER A 672 35.80 16.14 12.56
C SER A 672 34.75 15.44 13.42
N SER A 673 33.60 15.07 12.83
CA SER A 673 32.59 14.27 13.51
C SER A 673 31.68 13.61 12.48
N PHE A 674 31.21 12.41 12.78
CA PHE A 674 30.20 11.72 11.98
C PHE A 674 29.24 10.96 12.89
N HIS A 675 27.94 11.22 12.81
CA HIS A 675 26.96 10.52 13.64
C HIS A 675 25.54 10.62 13.08
N ARG A 676 24.67 9.72 13.55
CA ARG A 676 23.22 9.85 13.37
C ARG A 676 22.69 11.04 14.17
N MET A 677 21.83 11.83 13.55
CA MET A 677 21.23 13.01 14.19
C MET A 677 20.06 12.61 15.10
N ARG A 678 19.94 13.30 16.24
CA ARG A 678 18.75 13.22 17.10
C ARG A 678 17.64 14.10 16.51
N ALA A 679 16.38 13.81 16.87
CA ALA A 679 15.21 14.55 16.35
C ALA A 679 15.35 16.09 16.46
N LYS A 680 15.84 16.60 17.59
CA LYS A 680 16.10 18.05 17.77
C LYS A 680 17.13 18.59 16.78
N GLN A 681 18.22 17.86 16.55
CA GLN A 681 19.27 18.28 15.61
C GLN A 681 18.76 18.29 14.17
N VAL A 682 17.84 17.38 13.81
CA VAL A 682 17.20 17.35 12.49
C VAL A 682 16.34 18.59 12.28
N TYR A 683 15.57 18.99 13.30
CA TYR A 683 14.74 20.19 13.25
C TYR A 683 15.58 21.48 13.15
N ASP A 684 16.70 21.55 13.86
CA ASP A 684 17.55 22.76 13.90
C ASP A 684 18.46 22.89 12.67
N PHE A 685 18.69 21.81 11.91
CA PHE A 685 19.67 21.78 10.82
C PHE A 685 19.38 22.74 9.66
N PRO A 686 18.12 22.90 9.17
CA PRO A 686 17.80 23.89 8.14
C PRO A 686 18.09 25.35 8.54
N ASN A 687 18.23 25.62 9.85
CA ASN A 687 18.58 26.93 10.38
C ASN A 687 20.09 27.11 10.60
N LYS A 688 20.90 26.09 10.26
CA LYS A 688 22.34 26.09 10.51
C LYS A 688 23.09 26.74 9.35
N GLY A 689 23.68 27.91 9.60
CA GLY A 689 24.55 28.60 8.63
C GLY A 689 23.92 28.87 7.26
N SER A 690 24.75 29.29 6.31
CA SER A 690 24.34 29.50 4.93
C SER A 690 24.34 28.19 4.14
N LEU A 691 23.34 28.00 3.30
CA LEU A 691 23.23 26.86 2.39
C LEU A 691 24.27 26.98 1.27
N ILE A 692 25.12 25.96 1.12
CA ILE A 692 26.12 25.85 0.04
C ILE A 692 25.59 24.96 -1.09
N ARG A 693 24.99 23.82 -0.73
CA ARG A 693 24.39 22.88 -1.68
C ARG A 693 23.14 22.26 -1.06
N ALA A 694 22.02 22.27 -1.78
CA ALA A 694 20.82 21.54 -1.39
C ALA A 694 21.05 20.02 -1.52
N GLY A 695 20.44 19.22 -0.63
CA GLY A 695 20.50 17.76 -0.74
C GLY A 695 19.98 17.28 -2.09
N ARG A 696 20.70 16.36 -2.72
CA ARG A 696 20.33 15.71 -3.98
C ARG A 696 19.68 14.37 -3.64
N LYS A 697 18.57 14.03 -4.31
CA LYS A 697 18.03 12.68 -4.24
C LYS A 697 18.97 11.73 -4.99
N VAL A 698 19.29 10.60 -4.37
CA VAL A 698 20.05 9.50 -5.01
C VAL A 698 19.10 8.67 -5.85
#